data_AF-A0A947KHE6-F1
#
_entry.id   AF-A0A947KHE6-F1
#
_cell.length_a   1.000
_cell.length_b   1.000
_cell.length_c   1.000
_cell.angle_alpha   90.00
_cell.angle_beta   90.00
_cell.angle_gamma   90.00
#
_symmetry.space_group_name_H-M   'P 1'
#
loop_
_entity.id
_entity.type
_entity.pdbx_description
1 polymer ?
#
loop_
_entity_poly.entity_id
_entity_poly.type
_entity_poly.pdbx_seq_one_letter_code
_entity_poly.pdbx_strand_id
1 'polypeptide(L)'
;MQEEAVKTVVDKMTAKFGREYRKRISTGVEQVSKFWNEADGDADAMLAFCLENFIADEAELGKAFQHLESAFEVLDGLMVEQEREFQWHLQVDTGPVLPIDYLLANFSLASHVEDDLYKTRIAFFVLLNYEVKTLDDLIKSGNNWSRQKWAEIRLAQSFTSRVPSEIAQKRYETYVKADDYISNYNIYMHNLLDENDQRLFPEGLKLITHWGLRDELKAQYAEGDGFPRQQMIWNVMQKIIFQEIPKVVINNPDVDWKVSTNTVSGASTDKRREPDTRYAMLKSTFLAEKAVDPFYPMYPTKIDRRFQQDREIPEKTVKGLFTELLSSKEFKNTGKLIEKRLGRELQPFDIWYKGFRSASKYSERELDEIVAAKYPTVAAFEADIFNILQKLGFSLETAKFLASKIEVDPSRGAGHAMGAGRRSDKAHLRTRIPAGGMNYKGFNIAVHELGHNVEQVLSLNRVDHTILQGVPNTAFTEAFAFVFQKRDLELLGLAEVDENREYLDALNQIWSTGEIAGVALVDMAVWHWMYANPDATPAELKDAVIQIARDVWNQYFYPVLGHKDTPILAIYSHIIDGGMYLPDYPIGHIIQFQIEEYIKEKNLAKEMERMCIQGSITPTLWIRQAVGDDLSVQPMLKAATKAIKVLS
;
A
#
# COMPACT_ATOMS: atom_id res chain seq x y z
N MET A 1 -7.47 5.92 36.03
CA MET A 1 -6.84 6.10 37.36
C MET A 1 -6.83 7.59 37.72
N GLN A 2 -6.93 7.94 39.01
CA GLN A 2 -6.99 9.36 39.45
C GLN A 2 -5.62 10.04 39.31
N GLU A 3 -5.58 11.29 38.83
CA GLU A 3 -4.34 12.10 38.67
C GLU A 3 -3.51 12.17 39.97
N GLU A 4 -4.18 12.13 41.12
CA GLU A 4 -3.55 12.14 42.45
C GLU A 4 -2.70 10.88 42.73
N ALA A 5 -3.11 9.72 42.20
CA ALA A 5 -2.36 8.47 42.32
C ALA A 5 -1.07 8.51 41.47
N VAL A 6 -1.14 9.03 40.24
CA VAL A 6 0.03 9.22 39.37
C VAL A 6 1.05 10.16 40.03
N LYS A 7 0.59 11.29 40.57
CA LYS A 7 1.45 12.23 41.30
C LYS A 7 2.15 11.58 42.48
N THR A 8 1.42 10.78 43.26
CA THR A 8 1.97 10.05 44.41
C THR A 8 3.06 9.07 43.98
N VAL A 9 2.86 8.35 42.88
CA VAL A 9 3.87 7.42 42.33
C VAL A 9 5.12 8.18 41.89
N VAL A 10 4.96 9.27 41.14
CA VAL A 10 6.07 10.13 40.69
C VAL A 10 6.87 10.67 41.87
N ASP A 11 6.22 11.15 42.92
CA ASP A 11 6.90 11.71 44.10
C ASP A 11 7.68 10.64 44.87
N LYS A 12 7.10 9.44 45.06
CA LYS A 12 7.79 8.31 45.71
C LYS A 12 8.98 7.80 44.88
N MET A 13 8.83 7.69 43.56
CA MET A 13 9.93 7.32 42.66
C MET A 13 11.04 8.38 42.65
N THR A 14 10.68 9.67 42.59
CA THR A 14 11.64 10.77 42.66
C THR A 14 12.44 10.72 43.97
N ALA A 15 11.79 10.37 45.08
CA ALA A 15 12.47 10.21 46.36
C ALA A 15 13.45 9.02 46.39
N LYS A 16 13.15 7.92 45.67
CA LYS A 16 14.02 6.73 45.58
C LYS A 16 15.20 6.95 44.62
N PHE A 17 14.94 7.47 43.42
CA PHE A 17 15.90 7.47 42.32
C PHE A 17 16.66 8.79 42.17
N GLY A 18 16.13 9.92 42.66
CA GLY A 18 16.76 11.23 42.56
C GLY A 18 15.90 12.27 41.84
N ARG A 19 16.12 13.55 42.15
CA ARG A 19 15.36 14.67 41.57
C ARG A 19 15.72 14.93 40.11
N GLU A 20 16.93 14.60 39.71
CA GLU A 20 17.45 14.68 38.35
C GLU A 20 16.65 13.82 37.36
N TYR A 21 16.10 12.68 37.80
CA TYR A 21 15.29 11.79 36.97
C TYR A 21 13.81 12.15 36.94
N ARG A 22 13.37 13.16 37.70
CA ARG A 22 11.94 13.48 37.89
C ARG A 22 11.18 13.63 36.58
N LYS A 23 11.78 14.22 35.55
CA LYS A 23 11.15 14.37 34.23
C LYS A 23 10.90 13.01 33.57
N ARG A 24 11.92 12.14 33.49
CA ARG A 24 11.80 10.81 32.89
C ARG A 24 10.83 9.92 33.66
N ILE A 25 10.86 10.01 34.99
CA ILE A 25 9.90 9.34 35.89
C ILE A 25 8.46 9.82 35.61
N SER A 26 8.22 11.13 35.56
CA SER A 26 6.88 11.68 35.29
C SER A 26 6.35 11.18 33.96
N THR A 27 7.15 11.32 32.89
CA THR A 27 6.80 10.85 31.56
C THR A 27 6.50 9.34 31.54
N GLY A 28 7.36 8.52 32.13
CA GLY A 28 7.18 7.07 32.16
C GLY A 28 5.94 6.63 32.92
N VAL A 29 5.72 7.19 34.12
CA VAL A 29 4.54 6.87 34.94
C VAL A 29 3.25 7.34 34.28
N GLU A 30 3.25 8.53 33.66
CA GLU A 30 2.11 9.03 32.89
C GLU A 30 1.79 8.09 31.72
N GLN A 31 2.80 7.62 30.97
CA GLN A 31 2.62 6.66 29.88
C GLN A 31 2.05 5.32 30.37
N VAL A 32 2.61 4.74 31.44
CA VAL A 32 2.08 3.52 32.06
C VAL A 32 0.64 3.71 32.49
N SER A 33 0.32 4.83 33.14
CA SER A 33 -1.01 5.10 33.69
C SER A 33 -2.13 5.16 32.65
N LYS A 34 -1.80 5.46 31.38
CA LYS A 34 -2.77 5.54 30.28
C LYS A 34 -3.31 4.16 29.88
N PHE A 35 -2.50 3.12 30.06
CA PHE A 35 -2.86 1.75 29.67
C PHE A 35 -3.08 0.83 30.87
N TRP A 36 -2.70 1.24 32.08
CA TRP A 36 -2.90 0.48 33.31
C TRP A 36 -4.38 0.40 33.69
N ASN A 37 -4.92 -0.82 33.79
CA ASN A 37 -6.31 -1.08 34.13
C ASN A 37 -6.44 -2.05 35.32
N GLU A 38 -7.67 -2.37 35.70
CA GLU A 38 -7.96 -3.22 36.87
C GLU A 38 -7.31 -4.62 36.79
N ALA A 39 -7.09 -5.16 35.59
CA ALA A 39 -6.46 -6.46 35.41
C ALA A 39 -4.94 -6.44 35.71
N ASP A 40 -4.30 -5.27 35.65
CA ASP A 40 -2.87 -5.12 35.92
C ASP A 40 -2.57 -4.89 37.42
N GLY A 41 -3.57 -4.44 38.18
CA GLY A 41 -3.53 -4.20 39.63
C GLY A 41 -4.00 -2.80 40.03
N ASP A 42 -3.98 -2.52 41.33
CA ASP A 42 -4.30 -1.20 41.88
C ASP A 42 -3.12 -0.21 41.79
N ALA A 43 -3.27 0.98 42.38
CA ALA A 43 -2.23 2.00 42.38
C ALA A 43 -0.95 1.58 43.13
N ASP A 44 -1.07 0.73 44.15
CA ASP A 44 0.08 0.21 44.89
C ASP A 44 0.83 -0.84 44.06
N ALA A 45 0.12 -1.67 43.30
CA ALA A 45 0.71 -2.58 42.33
C ALA A 45 1.47 -1.83 41.22
N MET A 46 0.89 -0.74 40.68
CA MET A 46 1.60 0.10 39.71
C MET A 46 2.85 0.74 40.32
N LEU A 47 2.74 1.29 41.53
CA LEU A 47 3.88 1.87 42.24
C LEU A 47 5.00 0.83 42.43
N ALA A 48 4.66 -0.37 42.89
CA ALA A 48 5.63 -1.45 43.08
C ALA A 48 6.33 -1.80 41.76
N PHE A 49 5.55 -1.96 40.69
CA PHE A 49 6.09 -2.20 39.35
C PHE A 49 7.07 -1.10 38.94
N CYS A 50 6.67 0.17 39.04
CA CYS A 50 7.53 1.29 38.62
C CYS A 50 8.79 1.43 39.48
N LEU A 51 8.71 1.17 40.79
CA LEU A 51 9.87 1.20 41.68
C LEU A 51 10.87 0.07 41.40
N GLU A 52 10.38 -1.08 40.91
CA GLU A 52 11.21 -2.23 40.57
C GLU A 52 11.85 -2.09 39.18
N ASN A 53 11.11 -1.54 38.21
CA ASN A 53 11.46 -1.62 36.79
C ASN A 53 12.01 -0.34 36.16
N PHE A 54 12.01 0.79 36.89
CA PHE A 54 12.65 2.01 36.39
C PHE A 54 14.17 1.89 36.45
N ILE A 55 14.82 2.04 35.30
CA ILE A 55 16.28 2.01 35.19
C ILE A 55 16.78 3.45 35.27
N ALA A 56 17.57 3.78 36.29
CA ALA A 56 18.18 5.10 36.44
C ALA A 56 19.48 5.24 35.62
N ASP A 57 20.34 4.22 35.67
CA ASP A 57 21.65 4.16 35.01
C ASP A 57 21.54 4.07 33.49
N GLU A 58 22.25 4.95 32.76
CA GLU A 58 22.16 5.00 31.30
C GLU A 58 22.78 3.79 30.60
N ALA A 59 23.82 3.17 31.19
CA ALA A 59 24.45 2.00 30.60
C ALA A 59 23.56 0.75 30.74
N GLU A 60 22.87 0.60 31.88
CA GLU A 60 21.84 -0.42 32.05
C GLU A 60 20.64 -0.21 31.11
N LEU A 61 20.22 1.04 30.91
CA LEU A 61 19.13 1.38 29.98
C LEU A 61 19.49 1.01 28.53
N GLY A 62 20.74 1.25 28.13
CA GLY A 62 21.25 0.84 26.82
C GLY A 62 21.31 -0.69 26.64
N LYS A 63 21.68 -1.44 27.68
CA LYS A 63 21.64 -2.91 27.64
C LYS A 63 20.21 -3.45 27.55
N ALA A 64 19.28 -2.86 28.32
CA ALA A 64 17.87 -3.22 28.25
C ALA A 64 17.31 -3.00 26.83
N PHE A 65 17.68 -1.89 26.19
CA PHE A 65 17.31 -1.61 24.81
C PHE A 65 17.82 -2.70 23.85
N GLN A 66 19.09 -3.09 23.94
CA GLN A 66 19.68 -4.14 23.08
C GLN A 66 19.00 -5.50 23.25
N HIS A 67 18.63 -5.85 24.49
CA HIS A 67 17.88 -7.08 24.76
C HIS A 67 16.47 -7.05 24.16
N LEU A 68 15.77 -5.92 24.28
CA LEU A 68 14.45 -5.73 23.69
C LEU A 68 14.51 -5.76 22.17
N GLU A 69 15.49 -5.08 21.57
CA GLU A 69 15.73 -5.08 20.12
C GLU A 69 15.93 -6.51 19.57
N SER A 70 16.79 -7.29 20.24
CA SER A 70 17.04 -8.68 19.85
C SER A 70 15.80 -9.56 20.01
N ALA A 71 15.01 -9.35 21.07
CA ALA A 71 13.78 -10.11 21.31
C ALA A 71 12.69 -9.78 20.29
N PHE A 72 12.52 -8.50 19.94
CA PHE A 72 11.51 -8.07 18.97
C PHE A 72 11.86 -8.48 17.55
N GLU A 73 13.13 -8.49 17.15
CA GLU A 73 13.53 -9.07 15.86
C GLU A 73 13.08 -10.54 15.75
N VAL A 74 13.27 -11.34 16.82
CA VAL A 74 12.84 -12.74 16.83
C VAL A 74 11.31 -12.86 16.79
N LEU A 75 10.61 -12.06 17.61
CA LEU A 75 9.16 -12.08 17.69
C LEU A 75 8.52 -11.72 16.34
N ASP A 76 8.93 -10.61 15.75
CA ASP A 76 8.40 -10.11 14.47
C ASP A 76 8.68 -11.11 13.34
N GLY A 77 9.91 -11.65 13.29
CA GLY A 77 10.27 -12.70 12.35
C GLY A 77 9.38 -13.94 12.44
N LEU A 78 9.09 -14.42 13.65
CA LEU A 78 8.22 -15.58 13.86
C LEU A 78 6.77 -15.32 13.46
N MET A 79 6.26 -14.10 13.66
CA MET A 79 4.90 -13.74 13.24
C MET A 79 4.78 -13.72 11.71
N VAL A 80 5.76 -13.13 11.04
CA VAL A 80 5.83 -13.11 9.55
C VAL A 80 5.94 -14.53 9.01
N GLU A 81 6.81 -15.36 9.60
CA GLU A 81 6.98 -16.77 9.22
C GLU A 81 5.66 -17.55 9.38
N GLN A 82 5.00 -17.44 10.53
CA GLN A 82 3.75 -18.15 10.80
C GLN A 82 2.63 -17.73 9.83
N GLU A 83 2.47 -16.43 9.58
CA GLU A 83 1.47 -15.93 8.65
C GLU A 83 1.73 -16.44 7.23
N ARG A 84 2.99 -16.42 6.78
CA ARG A 84 3.40 -16.92 5.46
C ARG A 84 2.99 -18.37 5.26
N GLU A 85 3.35 -19.24 6.21
CA GLU A 85 3.08 -20.68 6.10
C GLU A 85 1.56 -20.97 6.12
N PHE A 86 0.79 -20.21 6.90
CA PHE A 86 -0.65 -20.46 7.07
C PHE A 86 -1.49 -19.91 5.91
N GLN A 87 -0.98 -18.90 5.20
CA GLN A 87 -1.58 -18.35 3.98
C GLN A 87 -1.06 -19.03 2.70
N TRP A 88 -0.11 -19.97 2.81
CA TRP A 88 0.64 -20.53 1.67
C TRP A 88 -0.26 -21.04 0.55
N HIS A 89 -1.25 -21.89 0.85
CA HIS A 89 -2.14 -22.46 -0.17
C HIS A 89 -3.14 -21.46 -0.77
N LEU A 90 -3.41 -20.35 -0.08
CA LEU A 90 -4.23 -19.26 -0.62
C LEU A 90 -3.44 -18.37 -1.59
N GLN A 91 -2.14 -18.21 -1.36
CA GLN A 91 -1.30 -17.24 -2.08
C GLN A 91 -0.40 -17.88 -3.14
N VAL A 92 0.03 -19.11 -2.93
CA VAL A 92 0.96 -19.86 -3.80
C VAL A 92 0.20 -20.94 -4.56
N ASP A 93 0.44 -21.04 -5.87
CA ASP A 93 -0.23 -22.03 -6.72
C ASP A 93 0.32 -23.43 -6.50
N THR A 94 -0.23 -24.10 -5.47
CA THR A 94 0.14 -25.45 -5.02
C THR A 94 -0.97 -26.49 -5.30
N GLY A 95 -1.94 -26.14 -6.15
CA GLY A 95 -3.13 -26.95 -6.41
C GLY A 95 -4.41 -26.37 -5.79
N PRO A 96 -5.54 -27.10 -5.86
CA PRO A 96 -6.85 -26.61 -5.42
C PRO A 96 -6.87 -26.18 -3.95
N VAL A 97 -7.49 -25.03 -3.67
CA VAL A 97 -7.72 -24.54 -2.30
C VAL A 97 -8.77 -25.41 -1.61
N LEU A 98 -8.48 -25.84 -0.39
CA LEU A 98 -9.34 -26.64 0.45
C LEU A 98 -10.03 -25.78 1.53
N PRO A 99 -11.19 -26.21 2.06
CA PRO A 99 -11.85 -25.48 3.15
C PRO A 99 -10.98 -25.26 4.40
N ILE A 100 -10.03 -26.18 4.68
CA ILE A 100 -9.09 -26.06 5.80
C ILE A 100 -8.10 -24.91 5.62
N ASP A 101 -7.74 -24.56 4.39
CA ASP A 101 -6.77 -23.49 4.10
C ASP A 101 -7.31 -22.13 4.54
N TYR A 102 -8.61 -21.91 4.38
CA TYR A 102 -9.27 -20.71 4.91
C TYR A 102 -9.29 -20.68 6.45
N LEU A 103 -9.42 -21.83 7.12
CA LEU A 103 -9.37 -21.89 8.58
C LEU A 103 -7.94 -21.59 9.08
N LEU A 104 -6.92 -22.11 8.41
CA LEU A 104 -5.52 -21.82 8.71
C LEU A 104 -5.18 -20.35 8.46
N ALA A 105 -5.57 -19.79 7.30
CA ALA A 105 -5.31 -18.40 6.98
C ALA A 105 -6.00 -17.41 7.94
N ASN A 106 -7.13 -17.80 8.55
CA ASN A 106 -7.80 -17.00 9.57
C ASN A 106 -7.14 -17.08 10.96
N PHE A 107 -6.18 -17.98 11.17
CA PHE A 107 -5.46 -18.09 12.43
C PHE A 107 -4.24 -17.14 12.46
N SER A 108 -4.28 -16.15 13.34
CA SER A 108 -3.22 -15.14 13.49
C SER A 108 -2.75 -15.06 14.95
N LEU A 109 -1.53 -15.53 15.22
CA LEU A 109 -0.91 -15.33 16.54
C LEU A 109 -0.63 -13.85 16.82
N ALA A 110 -0.33 -13.08 15.77
CA ALA A 110 -0.07 -11.64 15.86
C ALA A 110 -1.24 -10.87 16.49
N SER A 111 -2.48 -11.34 16.33
CA SER A 111 -3.67 -10.75 16.97
C SER A 111 -3.62 -10.77 18.51
N HIS A 112 -2.78 -11.61 19.11
CA HIS A 112 -2.63 -11.70 20.58
C HIS A 112 -1.38 -10.98 21.12
N VAL A 113 -0.38 -10.76 20.28
CA VAL A 113 0.96 -10.32 20.72
C VAL A 113 0.92 -9.04 21.55
N GLU A 114 0.25 -7.99 21.06
CA GLU A 114 0.16 -6.71 21.78
C GLU A 114 -0.49 -6.89 23.17
N ASP A 115 -1.65 -7.54 23.21
CA ASP A 115 -2.40 -7.80 24.44
C ASP A 115 -1.57 -8.59 25.46
N ASP A 116 -0.84 -9.61 25.00
CA ASP A 116 0.01 -10.43 25.86
C ASP A 116 1.28 -9.70 26.32
N LEU A 117 1.84 -8.80 25.52
CA LEU A 117 2.94 -7.91 25.95
C LEU A 117 2.51 -6.96 27.08
N TYR A 118 1.23 -6.56 27.13
CA TYR A 118 0.69 -5.84 28.28
C TYR A 118 0.44 -6.76 29.49
N LYS A 119 -0.19 -7.92 29.29
CA LYS A 119 -0.44 -8.89 30.39
C LYS A 119 0.85 -9.34 31.09
N THR A 120 1.92 -9.49 30.33
CA THR A 120 3.26 -9.85 30.83
C THR A 120 4.07 -8.64 31.31
N ARG A 121 3.50 -7.43 31.23
CA ARG A 121 4.09 -6.14 31.64
C ARG A 121 5.33 -5.69 30.86
N ILE A 122 5.66 -6.33 29.75
CA ILE A 122 6.75 -5.92 28.85
C ILE A 122 6.45 -4.55 28.24
N ALA A 123 5.21 -4.33 27.78
CA ALA A 123 4.78 -3.04 27.26
C ALA A 123 4.92 -1.92 28.31
N PHE A 124 4.53 -2.19 29.57
CA PHE A 124 4.69 -1.24 30.67
C PHE A 124 6.16 -0.97 31.01
N PHE A 125 7.04 -1.96 30.91
CA PHE A 125 8.48 -1.77 31.10
C PHE A 125 9.04 -0.80 30.05
N VAL A 126 8.65 -0.98 28.79
CA VAL A 126 9.05 -0.08 27.69
C VAL A 126 8.51 1.33 27.93
N LEU A 127 7.21 1.47 28.19
CA LEU A 127 6.56 2.76 28.43
C LEU A 127 7.07 3.46 29.69
N LEU A 128 7.62 2.75 30.67
CA LEU A 128 8.21 3.36 31.86
C LEU A 128 9.58 3.98 31.58
N ASN A 129 10.37 3.35 30.70
CA ASN A 129 11.79 3.65 30.53
C ASN A 129 12.10 4.44 29.23
N TYR A 130 11.26 4.31 28.20
CA TYR A 130 11.42 4.98 26.91
C TYR A 130 10.23 5.90 26.62
N GLU A 131 10.53 7.07 26.07
CA GLU A 131 9.54 8.13 25.84
C GLU A 131 8.83 7.94 24.49
N VAL A 132 7.51 8.04 24.49
CA VAL A 132 6.69 8.10 23.27
C VAL A 132 6.67 9.55 22.76
N LYS A 133 6.86 9.73 21.45
CA LYS A 133 6.80 11.04 20.78
C LYS A 133 5.65 11.11 19.79
N THR A 134 5.03 12.28 19.70
CA THR A 134 3.99 12.57 18.70
C THR A 134 4.64 12.86 17.35
N LEU A 135 3.89 12.76 16.25
CA LEU A 135 4.38 13.13 14.91
C LEU A 135 4.94 14.57 14.89
N ASP A 136 4.27 15.49 15.58
CA ASP A 136 4.69 16.87 15.74
C ASP A 136 6.09 16.98 16.37
N ASP A 137 6.39 16.16 17.38
CA ASP A 137 7.72 16.10 17.99
C ASP A 137 8.75 15.53 17.01
N LEU A 138 8.41 14.46 16.29
CA LEU A 138 9.29 13.83 15.30
C LEU A 138 9.69 14.83 14.20
N ILE A 139 8.72 15.59 13.67
CA ILE A 139 8.97 16.59 12.62
C ILE A 139 9.81 17.75 13.16
N LYS A 140 9.53 18.25 14.37
CA LYS A 140 10.24 19.41 14.94
C LYS A 140 11.65 19.09 15.41
N SER A 141 11.86 17.90 15.97
CA SER A 141 13.08 17.59 16.72
C SER A 141 13.88 16.42 16.15
N GLY A 142 13.28 15.57 15.31
CA GLY A 142 13.88 14.33 14.84
C GLY A 142 15.20 14.49 14.08
N ASN A 143 15.40 15.64 13.42
CA ASN A 143 16.67 15.96 12.76
C ASN A 143 17.86 16.11 13.72
N ASN A 144 17.60 16.32 15.02
CA ASN A 144 18.63 16.50 16.04
C ASN A 144 18.90 15.23 16.85
N TRP A 145 18.25 14.12 16.52
CA TRP A 145 18.37 12.86 17.26
C TRP A 145 19.46 11.96 16.70
N SER A 146 20.15 11.25 17.59
CA SER A 146 21.02 10.15 17.21
C SER A 146 20.20 8.96 16.69
N ARG A 147 20.89 8.02 16.02
CA ARG A 147 20.30 6.75 15.58
C ARG A 147 19.72 5.94 16.74
N GLN A 148 20.49 5.82 17.82
CA GLN A 148 20.03 5.20 19.08
C GLN A 148 18.74 5.84 19.59
N LYS A 149 18.66 7.19 19.59
CA LYS A 149 17.47 7.88 20.07
C LYS A 149 16.26 7.61 19.17
N TRP A 150 16.43 7.60 17.85
CA TRP A 150 15.37 7.21 16.92
C TRP A 150 14.85 5.80 17.22
N ALA A 151 15.75 4.84 17.43
CA ALA A 151 15.38 3.46 17.71
C ALA A 151 14.63 3.33 19.05
N GLU A 152 15.05 4.03 20.10
CA GLU A 152 14.32 4.08 21.38
C GLU A 152 12.90 4.69 21.24
N ILE A 153 12.75 5.72 20.41
CA ILE A 153 11.43 6.32 20.15
C ILE A 153 10.52 5.34 19.42
N ARG A 154 11.02 4.65 18.39
CA ARG A 154 10.26 3.62 17.64
C ARG A 154 9.87 2.44 18.52
N LEU A 155 10.77 2.01 19.41
CA LEU A 155 10.47 1.01 20.42
C LEU A 155 9.29 1.41 21.30
N ALA A 156 9.31 2.63 21.84
CA ALA A 156 8.21 3.14 22.66
C ALA A 156 6.91 3.30 21.87
N GLN A 157 6.99 3.75 20.63
CA GLN A 157 5.83 3.95 19.75
C GLN A 157 5.12 2.64 19.35
N SER A 158 5.78 1.50 19.50
CA SER A 158 5.15 0.18 19.32
C SER A 158 4.06 -0.12 20.37
N PHE A 159 3.96 0.70 21.43
CA PHE A 159 3.03 0.53 22.55
C PHE A 159 2.12 1.76 22.75
N THR A 160 1.69 2.41 21.65
CA THR A 160 0.74 3.54 21.68
C THR A 160 -0.73 3.11 21.73
N SER A 161 -0.99 1.81 21.72
CA SER A 161 -2.31 1.20 21.86
C SER A 161 -2.29 0.00 22.80
N ARG A 162 -3.47 -0.51 23.15
CA ARG A 162 -3.67 -1.79 23.84
C ARG A 162 -4.99 -2.41 23.36
N VAL A 163 -4.98 -3.02 22.18
CA VAL A 163 -6.19 -3.61 21.60
C VAL A 163 -6.41 -5.02 22.16
N PRO A 164 -7.60 -5.36 22.70
CA PRO A 164 -7.89 -6.72 23.12
C PRO A 164 -7.80 -7.69 21.95
N SER A 165 -7.22 -8.86 22.21
CA SER A 165 -6.96 -9.87 21.18
C SER A 165 -8.21 -10.31 20.40
N GLU A 166 -9.36 -10.44 21.07
CA GLU A 166 -10.65 -10.76 20.42
C GLU A 166 -11.07 -9.69 19.38
N ILE A 167 -10.81 -8.42 19.67
CA ILE A 167 -11.14 -7.31 18.78
C ILE A 167 -10.13 -7.25 17.62
N ALA A 168 -8.84 -7.46 17.89
CA ALA A 168 -7.80 -7.54 16.86
C ALA A 168 -8.06 -8.70 15.88
N GLN A 169 -8.41 -9.88 16.40
CA GLN A 169 -8.80 -11.04 15.61
C GLN A 169 -10.05 -10.75 14.77
N LYS A 170 -11.07 -10.10 15.35
CA LYS A 170 -12.28 -9.74 14.61
C LYS A 170 -12.00 -8.78 13.45
N ARG A 171 -11.10 -7.82 13.67
CA ARG A 171 -10.63 -6.91 12.62
C ARG A 171 -9.92 -7.69 11.52
N TYR A 172 -9.00 -8.59 11.86
CA TYR A 172 -8.28 -9.44 10.90
C TYR A 172 -9.24 -10.26 10.02
N GLU A 173 -10.18 -11.00 10.62
CA GLU A 173 -11.20 -11.78 9.88
C GLU A 173 -12.05 -10.92 8.93
N THR A 174 -12.31 -9.66 9.31
CA THR A 174 -13.12 -8.74 8.50
C THR A 174 -12.37 -8.31 7.24
N TYR A 175 -11.07 -8.04 7.34
CA TYR A 175 -10.24 -7.73 6.19
C TYR A 175 -10.04 -8.95 5.27
N VAL A 176 -9.81 -10.16 5.83
CA VAL A 176 -9.73 -11.40 5.02
C VAL A 176 -11.01 -11.61 4.19
N LYS A 177 -12.18 -11.34 4.77
CA LYS A 177 -13.47 -11.45 4.05
C LYS A 177 -13.64 -10.40 2.95
N ALA A 178 -13.17 -9.17 3.19
CA ALA A 178 -13.23 -8.11 2.19
C ALA A 178 -12.30 -8.41 1.01
N ASP A 179 -11.08 -8.88 1.28
CA ASP A 179 -10.11 -9.31 0.27
C ASP A 179 -10.62 -10.51 -0.54
N ASP A 180 -11.17 -11.54 0.12
CA ASP A 180 -11.76 -12.71 -0.56
C ASP A 180 -12.92 -12.30 -1.49
N TYR A 181 -13.77 -11.36 -1.05
CA TYR A 181 -14.82 -10.79 -1.89
C TYR A 181 -14.26 -10.15 -3.16
N ILE A 182 -13.21 -9.34 -3.06
CA ILE A 182 -12.58 -8.69 -4.22
C ILE A 182 -11.87 -9.71 -5.12
N SER A 183 -11.10 -10.63 -4.54
CA SER A 183 -10.35 -11.67 -5.25
C SER A 183 -11.25 -12.61 -6.06
N ASN A 184 -12.46 -12.89 -5.56
CA ASN A 184 -13.43 -13.72 -6.25
C ASN A 184 -14.39 -12.93 -7.17
N TYR A 185 -14.35 -11.60 -7.16
CA TYR A 185 -15.19 -10.79 -8.05
C TYR A 185 -14.59 -10.74 -9.45
N ASN A 186 -15.10 -11.60 -10.33
CA ASN A 186 -14.62 -11.74 -11.71
C ASN A 186 -15.75 -11.55 -12.73
N ILE A 187 -15.41 -11.04 -13.91
CA ILE A 187 -16.31 -10.92 -15.05
C ILE A 187 -15.76 -11.77 -16.19
N TYR A 188 -16.62 -12.63 -16.75
CA TYR A 188 -16.33 -13.36 -17.98
C TYR A 188 -16.66 -12.47 -19.18
N MET A 189 -15.63 -11.90 -19.80
CA MET A 189 -15.80 -10.82 -20.77
C MET A 189 -16.46 -11.30 -22.07
N HIS A 190 -16.20 -12.55 -22.48
CA HIS A 190 -16.88 -13.16 -23.62
C HIS A 190 -18.40 -13.23 -23.46
N ASN A 191 -18.86 -13.37 -22.21
CA ASN A 191 -20.27 -13.48 -21.86
C ASN A 191 -21.01 -12.13 -21.87
N LEU A 192 -20.31 -11.04 -22.14
CA LEU A 192 -20.92 -9.73 -22.31
C LEU A 192 -21.49 -9.60 -23.73
N LEU A 193 -22.75 -9.18 -23.81
CA LEU A 193 -23.45 -8.89 -25.06
C LEU A 193 -23.68 -7.39 -25.20
N ASP A 194 -23.44 -6.88 -26.41
CA ASP A 194 -23.82 -5.52 -26.78
C ASP A 194 -25.33 -5.41 -27.08
N GLU A 195 -25.76 -4.24 -27.55
CA GLU A 195 -27.17 -3.98 -27.91
C GLU A 195 -27.69 -4.91 -29.03
N ASN A 196 -26.78 -5.38 -29.89
CA ASN A 196 -27.05 -6.22 -31.06
C ASN A 196 -26.75 -7.71 -30.81
N ASP A 197 -26.66 -8.12 -29.54
CA ASP A 197 -26.33 -9.50 -29.13
C ASP A 197 -24.96 -9.99 -29.62
N GLN A 198 -24.02 -9.05 -29.89
CA GLN A 198 -22.64 -9.38 -30.28
C GLN A 198 -21.72 -9.49 -29.07
N ARG A 199 -20.76 -10.40 -29.17
CA ARG A 199 -19.66 -10.57 -28.21
C ARG A 199 -18.44 -9.83 -28.72
N LEU A 200 -17.95 -8.86 -27.96
CA LEU A 200 -16.79 -8.07 -28.37
C LEU A 200 -15.46 -8.66 -27.90
N PHE A 201 -15.48 -9.58 -26.93
CA PHE A 201 -14.29 -10.12 -26.27
C PHE A 201 -14.07 -11.60 -26.61
N PRO A 202 -12.81 -12.07 -26.61
CA PRO A 202 -12.48 -13.47 -26.91
C PRO A 202 -12.97 -14.43 -25.83
N GLU A 203 -13.21 -15.67 -26.24
CA GLU A 203 -13.62 -16.76 -25.34
C GLU A 203 -12.59 -17.01 -24.22
N GLY A 204 -13.06 -17.34 -23.03
CA GLY A 204 -12.20 -17.63 -21.87
C GLY A 204 -11.59 -16.43 -21.16
N LEU A 205 -11.75 -15.20 -21.68
CA LEU A 205 -11.25 -13.99 -21.02
C LEU A 205 -12.00 -13.72 -19.70
N LYS A 206 -11.35 -14.04 -18.58
CA LYS A 206 -11.83 -13.82 -17.22
C LYS A 206 -11.00 -12.73 -16.55
N LEU A 207 -11.66 -11.65 -16.15
CA LEU A 207 -11.00 -10.50 -15.52
C LEU A 207 -11.50 -10.31 -14.10
N ILE A 208 -10.57 -10.18 -13.16
CA ILE A 208 -10.89 -9.61 -11.84
C ILE A 208 -11.43 -8.19 -12.04
N THR A 209 -12.37 -7.78 -11.18
CA THR A 209 -12.88 -6.40 -11.22
C THR A 209 -11.78 -5.35 -11.11
N HIS A 210 -12.15 -4.08 -11.30
CA HIS A 210 -11.26 -2.93 -11.14
C HIS A 210 -9.94 -3.08 -11.93
N TRP A 211 -8.90 -3.74 -11.40
CA TRP A 211 -7.60 -3.93 -12.04
C TRP A 211 -7.70 -4.59 -13.40
N GLY A 212 -8.35 -5.76 -13.47
CA GLY A 212 -8.44 -6.54 -14.72
C GLY A 212 -9.22 -5.77 -15.79
N LEU A 213 -10.37 -5.23 -15.42
CA LEU A 213 -11.18 -4.40 -16.30
C LEU A 213 -10.45 -3.12 -16.76
N ARG A 214 -9.75 -2.43 -15.85
CA ARG A 214 -8.97 -1.23 -16.17
C ARG A 214 -7.84 -1.56 -17.12
N ASP A 215 -7.07 -2.61 -16.84
CA ASP A 215 -5.91 -3.00 -17.65
C ASP A 215 -6.35 -3.45 -19.04
N GLU A 216 -7.46 -4.17 -19.15
CA GLU A 216 -8.07 -4.52 -20.43
C GLU A 216 -8.52 -3.26 -21.19
N LEU A 217 -9.22 -2.32 -20.54
CA LEU A 217 -9.60 -1.04 -21.16
C LEU A 217 -8.37 -0.29 -21.68
N LYS A 218 -7.29 -0.28 -20.90
CA LYS A 218 -5.99 0.28 -21.30
C LYS A 218 -5.43 -0.44 -22.52
N ALA A 219 -5.53 -1.76 -22.63
CA ALA A 219 -5.07 -2.53 -23.80
C ALA A 219 -5.75 -2.07 -25.10
N GLN A 220 -7.04 -1.75 -25.04
CA GLN A 220 -7.84 -1.37 -26.20
C GLN A 220 -7.44 -0.04 -26.89
N TYR A 221 -6.58 0.79 -26.30
CA TYR A 221 -6.07 2.00 -27.00
C TYR A 221 -5.17 1.68 -28.20
N ALA A 222 -4.57 0.48 -28.24
CA ALA A 222 -3.71 0.06 -29.35
C ALA A 222 -4.52 -0.47 -30.55
N GLU A 223 -5.79 -0.82 -30.35
CA GLU A 223 -6.64 -1.47 -31.35
C GLU A 223 -7.46 -0.43 -32.13
N GLY A 224 -7.45 -0.54 -33.46
CA GLY A 224 -8.18 0.39 -34.34
C GLY A 224 -9.71 0.38 -34.12
N ASP A 225 -10.26 -0.76 -33.68
CA ASP A 225 -11.67 -0.96 -33.32
C ASP A 225 -11.87 -1.12 -31.79
N GLY A 226 -10.92 -0.67 -30.97
CA GLY A 226 -10.96 -0.87 -29.51
C GLY A 226 -12.00 -0.04 -28.76
N PHE A 227 -12.47 1.06 -29.33
CA PHE A 227 -13.34 2.02 -28.64
C PHE A 227 -14.69 1.43 -28.14
N PRO A 228 -15.44 0.64 -28.93
CA PRO A 228 -16.63 -0.08 -28.43
C PRO A 228 -16.35 -1.00 -27.25
N ARG A 229 -15.18 -1.68 -27.21
CA ARG A 229 -14.76 -2.51 -26.07
C ARG A 229 -14.51 -1.67 -24.82
N GLN A 230 -13.86 -0.51 -24.96
CA GLN A 230 -13.67 0.44 -23.85
C GLN A 230 -15.01 0.92 -23.29
N GLN A 231 -15.98 1.26 -24.15
CA GLN A 231 -17.32 1.67 -23.73
C GLN A 231 -18.06 0.57 -22.99
N MET A 232 -17.99 -0.68 -23.48
CA MET A 232 -18.63 -1.81 -22.80
C MET A 232 -18.01 -2.06 -21.41
N ILE A 233 -16.69 -2.02 -21.27
CA ILE A 233 -16.01 -2.14 -19.97
C ILE A 233 -16.44 -1.03 -19.03
N TRP A 234 -16.48 0.21 -19.52
CA TRP A 234 -16.95 1.34 -18.72
C TRP A 234 -18.40 1.15 -18.25
N ASN A 235 -19.28 0.66 -19.11
CA ASN A 235 -20.67 0.36 -18.73
C ASN A 235 -20.75 -0.73 -17.65
N VAL A 236 -19.92 -1.79 -17.74
CA VAL A 236 -19.82 -2.81 -16.68
C VAL A 236 -19.38 -2.19 -15.36
N MET A 237 -18.33 -1.35 -15.36
CA MET A 237 -17.84 -0.68 -14.15
C MET A 237 -18.92 0.21 -13.51
N GLN A 238 -19.70 0.94 -14.31
CA GLN A 238 -20.83 1.71 -13.80
C GLN A 238 -21.85 0.81 -13.09
N LYS A 239 -22.21 -0.33 -13.67
CA LYS A 239 -23.15 -1.29 -13.04
C LYS A 239 -22.62 -1.86 -11.73
N ILE A 240 -21.31 -2.03 -11.58
CA ILE A 240 -20.66 -2.43 -10.33
C ILE A 240 -20.75 -1.31 -9.29
N ILE A 241 -20.38 -0.08 -9.66
CA ILE A 241 -20.39 1.10 -8.77
C ILE A 241 -21.81 1.36 -8.25
N PHE A 242 -22.81 1.39 -9.13
CA PHE A 242 -24.20 1.64 -8.75
C PHE A 242 -24.87 0.43 -8.06
N GLN A 243 -24.18 -0.72 -7.99
CA GLN A 243 -24.72 -2.00 -7.50
C GLN A 243 -26.01 -2.40 -8.24
N GLU A 244 -26.00 -2.19 -9.56
CA GLU A 244 -27.04 -2.58 -10.51
C GLU A 244 -26.71 -3.88 -11.24
N ILE A 245 -25.44 -4.30 -11.21
CA ILE A 245 -24.97 -5.56 -11.78
C ILE A 245 -25.80 -6.75 -11.27
N PRO A 246 -26.30 -7.65 -12.13
CA PRO A 246 -27.02 -8.84 -11.69
C PRO A 246 -26.08 -9.76 -10.90
N LYS A 247 -26.51 -10.18 -9.71
CA LYS A 247 -25.65 -10.99 -8.83
C LYS A 247 -25.14 -12.28 -9.51
N VAL A 248 -25.97 -12.87 -10.38
CA VAL A 248 -25.68 -14.14 -11.06
C VAL A 248 -24.53 -14.04 -12.06
N VAL A 249 -24.14 -12.85 -12.53
CA VAL A 249 -23.05 -12.70 -13.52
C VAL A 249 -21.67 -12.68 -12.88
N ILE A 250 -21.60 -12.46 -11.56
CA ILE A 250 -20.34 -12.35 -10.82
C ILE A 250 -19.71 -13.74 -10.75
N ASN A 251 -18.52 -13.88 -11.32
CA ASN A 251 -17.72 -15.11 -11.37
C ASN A 251 -18.50 -16.32 -11.93
N ASN A 252 -19.37 -16.10 -12.92
CA ASN A 252 -20.18 -17.15 -13.53
C ASN A 252 -19.99 -17.21 -15.07
N PRO A 253 -19.45 -18.32 -15.62
CA PRO A 253 -19.27 -18.49 -17.06
C PRO A 253 -20.54 -18.95 -17.81
N ASP A 254 -21.57 -19.40 -17.10
CA ASP A 254 -22.71 -20.12 -17.67
C ASP A 254 -23.88 -19.19 -18.07
N VAL A 255 -23.73 -17.88 -17.89
CA VAL A 255 -24.74 -16.88 -18.21
C VAL A 255 -24.19 -15.81 -19.14
N ASP A 256 -25.04 -15.31 -20.02
CA ASP A 256 -24.76 -14.15 -20.86
C ASP A 256 -25.43 -12.90 -20.29
N TRP A 257 -24.76 -11.76 -20.39
CA TRP A 257 -25.23 -10.49 -19.85
C TRP A 257 -25.22 -9.41 -20.93
N LYS A 258 -26.42 -8.98 -21.33
CA LYS A 258 -26.59 -7.77 -22.14
C LYS A 258 -26.50 -6.54 -21.23
N VAL A 259 -25.36 -5.84 -21.32
CA VAL A 259 -24.98 -4.79 -20.35
C VAL A 259 -25.91 -3.57 -20.42
N SER A 260 -26.35 -3.19 -21.61
CA SER A 260 -27.19 -2.00 -21.85
C SER A 260 -28.57 -2.11 -21.21
N THR A 261 -29.24 -3.26 -21.37
CA THR A 261 -30.58 -3.52 -20.84
C THR A 261 -30.58 -4.21 -19.48
N ASN A 262 -29.39 -4.59 -18.99
CA ASN A 262 -29.19 -5.35 -17.76
C ASN A 262 -29.96 -6.69 -17.74
N THR A 263 -30.07 -7.36 -18.89
CA THR A 263 -30.77 -8.64 -19.03
C THR A 263 -29.79 -9.81 -19.05
N VAL A 264 -30.18 -10.90 -18.40
CA VAL A 264 -29.37 -12.12 -18.29
C VAL A 264 -30.07 -13.27 -19.02
N SER A 265 -29.29 -14.08 -19.72
CA SER A 265 -29.73 -15.31 -20.41
C SER A 265 -28.73 -16.45 -20.18
N GLY A 266 -29.04 -17.65 -20.69
CA GLY A 266 -28.20 -18.84 -20.53
C GLY A 266 -28.73 -19.76 -19.42
N ALA A 267 -27.85 -20.27 -18.56
CA ALA A 267 -28.21 -21.19 -17.48
C ALA A 267 -29.14 -20.58 -16.41
N SER A 268 -29.25 -19.25 -16.36
CA SER A 268 -30.17 -18.52 -15.49
C SER A 268 -30.67 -17.25 -16.21
N THR A 269 -31.85 -16.78 -15.82
CA THR A 269 -32.42 -15.50 -16.25
C THR A 269 -32.59 -14.53 -15.08
N ASP A 270 -31.97 -14.85 -13.93
CA ASP A 270 -32.05 -14.04 -12.73
C ASP A 270 -31.34 -12.69 -12.91
N LYS A 271 -32.14 -11.62 -12.93
CA LYS A 271 -31.68 -10.24 -13.07
C LYS A 271 -31.61 -9.47 -11.75
N ARG A 272 -31.73 -10.14 -10.60
CA ARG A 272 -31.64 -9.47 -9.30
C ARG A 272 -30.25 -8.87 -9.14
N ARG A 273 -30.21 -7.57 -8.87
CA ARG A 273 -28.96 -6.85 -8.61
C ARG A 273 -28.22 -7.40 -7.40
N GLU A 274 -26.91 -7.22 -7.36
CA GLU A 274 -26.11 -7.39 -6.14
C GLU A 274 -26.67 -6.48 -5.03
N PRO A 275 -26.98 -7.01 -3.82
CA PRO A 275 -27.67 -6.25 -2.78
C PRO A 275 -26.69 -5.36 -1.99
N ASP A 276 -26.12 -4.36 -2.66
CA ASP A 276 -25.17 -3.39 -2.09
C ASP A 276 -24.00 -4.05 -1.31
N THR A 277 -23.62 -5.27 -1.70
CA THR A 277 -22.65 -6.12 -0.97
C THR A 277 -21.27 -5.48 -0.94
N ARG A 278 -20.86 -4.81 -2.01
CA ARG A 278 -19.62 -4.03 -2.08
C ARG A 278 -19.50 -3.02 -0.93
N TYR A 279 -20.57 -2.27 -0.69
CA TYR A 279 -20.60 -1.23 0.35
C TYR A 279 -20.88 -1.81 1.74
N ALA A 280 -21.52 -2.99 1.82
CA ALA A 280 -21.60 -3.74 3.07
C ALA A 280 -20.22 -4.22 3.54
N MET A 281 -19.34 -4.64 2.62
CA MET A 281 -17.94 -4.96 2.95
C MET A 281 -17.20 -3.74 3.48
N LEU A 282 -17.29 -2.60 2.78
CA LEU A 282 -16.69 -1.33 3.24
C LEU A 282 -17.23 -0.88 4.61
N LYS A 283 -18.54 -0.97 4.83
CA LYS A 283 -19.11 -0.66 6.14
C LYS A 283 -18.56 -1.59 7.22
N SER A 284 -18.38 -2.87 6.91
CA SER A 284 -17.86 -3.85 7.86
C SER A 284 -16.40 -3.56 8.22
N THR A 285 -15.55 -3.22 7.26
CA THR A 285 -14.16 -2.82 7.51
C THR A 285 -14.09 -1.54 8.35
N PHE A 286 -14.94 -0.54 8.07
CA PHE A 286 -15.07 0.65 8.91
C PHE A 286 -15.48 0.32 10.34
N LEU A 287 -16.51 -0.50 10.55
CA LEU A 287 -16.98 -0.85 11.89
C LEU A 287 -15.93 -1.63 12.69
N ALA A 288 -15.17 -2.50 12.02
CA ALA A 288 -14.06 -3.21 12.65
C ALA A 288 -12.93 -2.27 13.07
N GLU A 289 -12.59 -1.27 12.24
CA GLU A 289 -11.62 -0.23 12.61
C GLU A 289 -12.14 0.70 13.71
N LYS A 290 -13.42 1.08 13.65
CA LYS A 290 -14.05 1.88 14.72
C LYS A 290 -14.06 1.14 16.05
N ALA A 291 -14.18 -0.20 16.04
CA ALA A 291 -14.11 -1.00 17.26
C ALA A 291 -12.74 -0.95 17.95
N VAL A 292 -11.66 -0.64 17.21
CA VAL A 292 -10.32 -0.49 17.82
C VAL A 292 -10.05 0.91 18.36
N ASP A 293 -10.79 1.92 17.90
CA ASP A 293 -10.59 3.33 18.25
C ASP A 293 -10.45 3.62 19.76
N PRO A 294 -11.27 3.04 20.67
CA PRO A 294 -11.14 3.28 22.11
C PRO A 294 -9.80 2.86 22.72
N PHE A 295 -9.04 2.02 22.02
CA PHE A 295 -7.77 1.45 22.49
C PHE A 295 -6.55 2.22 21.95
N TYR A 296 -6.75 3.29 21.19
CA TYR A 296 -5.71 4.20 20.69
C TYR A 296 -5.88 5.61 21.28
N PRO A 297 -5.43 5.85 22.54
CA PRO A 297 -5.62 7.16 23.18
C PRO A 297 -4.87 8.30 22.49
N MET A 298 -3.78 8.01 21.76
CA MET A 298 -3.01 9.02 21.02
C MET A 298 -3.58 9.28 19.61
N TYR A 299 -4.19 8.27 18.98
CA TYR A 299 -4.66 8.29 17.60
C TYR A 299 -6.07 7.68 17.51
N PRO A 300 -7.10 8.38 18.02
CA PRO A 300 -8.39 7.81 18.35
C PRO A 300 -9.25 7.44 17.14
N THR A 301 -8.82 7.74 15.91
CA THR A 301 -9.54 7.35 14.69
C THR A 301 -8.61 6.65 13.72
N LYS A 302 -9.16 5.86 12.80
CA LYS A 302 -8.40 5.26 11.69
C LYS A 302 -7.72 6.33 10.83
N ILE A 303 -8.33 7.51 10.69
CA ILE A 303 -7.74 8.66 10.00
C ILE A 303 -6.47 9.11 10.73
N ASP A 304 -6.54 9.29 12.05
CA ASP A 304 -5.37 9.67 12.85
C ASP A 304 -4.26 8.61 12.77
N ARG A 305 -4.61 7.32 12.91
CA ARG A 305 -3.63 6.24 12.77
C ARG A 305 -2.96 6.27 11.41
N ARG A 306 -3.75 6.39 10.34
CA ARG A 306 -3.23 6.36 8.97
C ARG A 306 -2.32 7.53 8.63
N PHE A 307 -2.60 8.75 9.10
CA PHE A 307 -1.79 9.92 8.77
C PHE A 307 -0.70 10.23 9.80
N GLN A 308 -1.01 10.07 11.08
CA GLN A 308 -0.11 10.48 12.16
C GLN A 308 0.82 9.36 12.63
N GLN A 309 0.42 8.09 12.51
CA GLN A 309 1.20 6.94 12.96
C GLN A 309 1.79 6.15 11.78
N ASP A 310 0.96 5.72 10.82
CA ASP A 310 1.40 4.83 9.74
C ASP A 310 2.20 5.59 8.67
N ARG A 311 1.63 6.68 8.14
CA ARG A 311 2.31 7.49 7.11
C ARG A 311 3.30 8.46 7.69
N GLU A 312 3.06 8.97 8.90
CA GLU A 312 3.81 10.09 9.47
C GLU A 312 3.89 11.32 8.55
N ILE A 313 2.82 11.56 7.79
CA ILE A 313 2.64 12.75 6.96
C ILE A 313 1.27 13.32 7.33
N PRO A 314 1.18 14.57 7.81
CA PRO A 314 -0.11 15.18 8.15
C PRO A 314 -1.08 15.12 6.98
N GLU A 315 -2.35 14.78 7.26
CA GLU A 315 -3.40 14.66 6.22
C GLU A 315 -3.47 15.90 5.33
N LYS A 316 -3.35 17.09 5.93
CA LYS A 316 -3.34 18.37 5.21
C LYS A 316 -2.21 18.47 4.19
N THR A 317 -1.03 17.95 4.51
CA THR A 317 0.13 17.92 3.60
C THR A 317 -0.15 16.99 2.43
N VAL A 318 -0.66 15.78 2.70
CA VAL A 318 -1.04 14.81 1.66
C VAL A 318 -2.08 15.39 0.71
N LYS A 319 -3.17 15.94 1.26
CA LYS A 319 -4.21 16.63 0.48
C LYS A 319 -3.63 17.79 -0.33
N GLY A 320 -2.72 18.57 0.26
CA GLY A 320 -2.02 19.66 -0.41
C GLY A 320 -1.30 19.20 -1.69
N LEU A 321 -0.47 18.16 -1.59
CA LEU A 321 0.25 17.58 -2.74
C LEU A 321 -0.69 17.14 -3.86
N PHE A 322 -1.77 16.44 -3.51
CA PHE A 322 -2.71 15.92 -4.51
C PHE A 322 -3.48 17.03 -5.21
N THR A 323 -4.01 17.98 -4.44
CA THR A 323 -4.78 19.09 -4.99
C THR A 323 -3.92 20.06 -5.81
N GLU A 324 -2.66 20.25 -5.44
CA GLU A 324 -1.70 21.04 -6.22
C GLU A 324 -1.46 20.42 -7.59
N LEU A 325 -1.20 19.11 -7.65
CA LEU A 325 -1.00 18.38 -8.91
C LEU A 325 -2.26 18.41 -9.79
N LEU A 326 -3.41 18.07 -9.22
CA LEU A 326 -4.68 17.97 -9.94
C LEU A 326 -5.20 19.33 -10.45
N SER A 327 -4.87 20.42 -9.75
CA SER A 327 -5.27 21.78 -10.14
C SER A 327 -4.23 22.47 -11.05
N SER A 328 -3.13 21.78 -11.38
CA SER A 328 -2.04 22.35 -12.16
C SER A 328 -2.42 22.60 -13.63
N LYS A 329 -1.80 23.60 -14.26
CA LYS A 329 -1.98 23.84 -15.70
C LYS A 329 -1.37 22.71 -16.52
N GLU A 330 -0.34 22.05 -15.98
CA GLU A 330 0.38 20.92 -16.57
C GLU A 330 -0.53 19.71 -16.71
N PHE A 331 -1.30 19.36 -15.67
CA PHE A 331 -2.27 18.27 -15.73
C PHE A 331 -3.36 18.56 -16.77
N LYS A 332 -3.91 19.77 -16.77
CA LYS A 332 -4.91 20.21 -17.77
C LYS A 332 -4.38 20.17 -19.21
N ASN A 333 -3.17 20.66 -19.44
CA ASN A 333 -2.55 20.68 -20.76
C ASN A 333 -2.13 19.28 -21.23
N THR A 334 -1.78 18.38 -20.30
CA THR A 334 -1.57 16.97 -20.60
C THR A 334 -2.86 16.34 -21.13
N GLY A 335 -4.01 16.61 -20.51
CA GLY A 335 -5.33 16.19 -21.02
C GLY A 335 -5.61 16.67 -22.46
N LYS A 336 -5.34 17.95 -22.76
CA LYS A 336 -5.50 18.48 -24.13
C LYS A 336 -4.61 17.76 -25.15
N LEU A 337 -3.40 17.37 -24.76
CA LEU A 337 -2.51 16.62 -25.63
C LEU A 337 -3.03 15.19 -25.86
N ILE A 338 -3.63 14.56 -24.85
CA ILE A 338 -4.32 13.27 -25.00
C ILE A 338 -5.47 13.40 -25.99
N GLU A 339 -6.32 14.43 -25.85
CA GLU A 339 -7.45 14.68 -26.76
C GLU A 339 -6.97 14.82 -28.21
N LYS A 340 -5.93 15.63 -28.43
CA LYS A 340 -5.30 15.80 -29.75
C LYS A 340 -4.78 14.47 -30.32
N ARG A 341 -4.16 13.64 -29.48
CA ARG A 341 -3.62 12.32 -29.89
C ARG A 341 -4.71 11.31 -30.22
N LEU A 342 -5.81 11.32 -29.47
CA LEU A 342 -6.94 10.40 -29.70
C LEU A 342 -7.80 10.84 -30.89
N GLY A 343 -7.79 12.12 -31.26
CA GLY A 343 -8.59 12.64 -32.38
C GLY A 343 -10.10 12.60 -32.11
N ARG A 344 -10.50 12.49 -30.84
CA ARG A 344 -11.88 12.48 -30.36
C ARG A 344 -11.96 13.21 -29.03
N GLU A 345 -13.17 13.64 -28.66
CA GLU A 345 -13.44 14.12 -27.30
C GLU A 345 -13.05 13.05 -26.28
N LEU A 346 -12.47 13.51 -25.17
CA LEU A 346 -12.13 12.63 -24.07
C LEU A 346 -13.40 12.03 -23.47
N GLN A 347 -13.29 10.78 -23.01
CA GLN A 347 -14.28 10.05 -22.25
C GLN A 347 -13.81 9.96 -20.81
N PRO A 348 -14.71 9.69 -19.84
CA PRO A 348 -14.29 9.61 -18.45
C PRO A 348 -13.23 8.54 -18.19
N PHE A 349 -13.27 7.42 -18.92
CA PHE A 349 -12.25 6.38 -18.82
C PHE A 349 -10.88 6.76 -19.41
N ASP A 350 -10.75 7.90 -20.09
CA ASP A 350 -9.44 8.39 -20.55
C ASP A 350 -8.54 8.89 -19.41
N ILE A 351 -9.02 8.94 -18.16
CA ILE A 351 -8.13 8.96 -16.98
C ILE A 351 -7.09 7.83 -17.02
N TRP A 352 -7.39 6.74 -17.73
CA TRP A 352 -6.53 5.57 -17.89
C TRP A 352 -5.70 5.58 -19.17
N TYR A 353 -5.70 6.67 -19.93
CA TYR A 353 -4.89 6.78 -21.14
C TYR A 353 -3.43 6.39 -20.88
N LYS A 354 -2.91 5.44 -21.68
CA LYS A 354 -1.55 4.89 -21.55
C LYS A 354 -0.61 5.23 -22.72
N GLY A 355 -1.01 6.15 -23.60
CA GLY A 355 -0.30 6.41 -24.86
C GLY A 355 0.90 7.37 -24.78
N PHE A 356 1.26 7.83 -23.58
CA PHE A 356 2.53 8.52 -23.35
C PHE A 356 3.66 7.50 -23.10
N ARG A 357 3.97 6.73 -24.13
CA ARG A 357 5.07 5.76 -24.10
C ARG A 357 5.85 5.87 -25.39
N SER A 358 7.15 5.64 -25.32
CA SER A 358 7.97 5.44 -26.51
C SER A 358 7.42 4.27 -27.32
N ALA A 359 7.48 4.37 -28.64
CA ALA A 359 7.13 3.25 -29.51
C ALA A 359 8.12 2.11 -29.25
N SER A 360 7.64 1.00 -28.67
CA SER A 360 8.41 -0.24 -28.57
C SER A 360 8.50 -0.86 -29.96
N LYS A 361 9.69 -1.31 -30.37
CA LYS A 361 9.84 -2.14 -31.58
C LYS A 361 9.29 -3.55 -31.38
N TYR A 362 9.11 -3.96 -30.13
CA TYR A 362 8.56 -5.26 -29.76
C TYR A 362 7.07 -5.13 -29.49
N SER A 363 6.29 -6.00 -30.12
CA SER A 363 4.92 -6.30 -29.74
C SER A 363 4.87 -7.01 -28.40
N GLU A 364 3.71 -6.96 -27.72
CA GLU A 364 3.49 -7.69 -26.46
C GLU A 364 3.74 -9.19 -26.62
N ARG A 365 3.34 -9.76 -27.77
CA ARG A 365 3.61 -11.17 -28.10
C ARG A 365 5.11 -11.46 -28.21
N GLU A 366 5.89 -10.61 -28.87
CA GLU A 366 7.34 -10.80 -28.96
C GLU A 366 8.01 -10.70 -27.59
N LEU A 367 7.54 -9.78 -26.74
CA LEU A 367 8.01 -9.68 -25.36
C LEU A 367 7.65 -10.93 -24.56
N ASP A 368 6.44 -11.47 -24.71
CA ASP A 368 6.02 -12.73 -24.10
C ASP A 368 6.93 -13.89 -24.53
N GLU A 369 7.23 -14.01 -25.83
CA GLU A 369 8.14 -15.05 -26.36
C GLU A 369 9.57 -14.91 -25.79
N ILE A 370 10.11 -13.67 -25.73
CA ILE A 370 11.44 -13.39 -25.17
C ILE A 370 11.50 -13.75 -23.69
N VAL A 371 10.51 -13.31 -22.91
CA VAL A 371 10.45 -13.52 -21.46
C VAL A 371 10.23 -14.99 -21.14
N ALA A 372 9.35 -15.69 -21.86
CA ALA A 372 9.10 -17.11 -21.64
C ALA A 372 10.32 -17.96 -21.96
N ALA A 373 11.07 -17.61 -23.02
CA ALA A 373 12.33 -18.27 -23.35
C ALA A 373 13.41 -18.04 -22.28
N LYS A 374 13.44 -16.84 -21.68
CA LYS A 374 14.41 -16.50 -20.63
C LYS A 374 14.05 -17.11 -19.28
N TYR A 375 12.77 -17.13 -18.92
CA TYR A 375 12.25 -17.59 -17.64
C TYR A 375 11.14 -18.62 -17.83
N PRO A 376 11.48 -19.85 -18.26
CA PRO A 376 10.49 -20.91 -18.43
C PRO A 376 9.94 -21.44 -17.10
N THR A 377 10.59 -21.14 -15.98
CA THR A 377 10.21 -21.60 -14.64
C THR A 377 10.51 -20.55 -13.57
N VAL A 378 9.89 -20.70 -12.40
CA VAL A 378 10.19 -19.93 -11.18
C VAL A 378 11.69 -19.97 -10.85
N ALA A 379 12.27 -21.17 -10.82
CA ALA A 379 13.69 -21.35 -10.52
C ALA A 379 14.63 -20.65 -11.52
N ALA A 380 14.22 -20.54 -12.80
CA ALA A 380 14.99 -19.81 -13.79
C ALA A 380 15.00 -18.29 -13.53
N PHE A 381 13.87 -17.73 -13.10
CA PHE A 381 13.80 -16.31 -12.71
C PHE A 381 14.60 -16.05 -11.42
N GLU A 382 14.42 -16.89 -10.39
CA GLU A 382 15.16 -16.78 -9.13
C GLU A 382 16.68 -16.81 -9.35
N ALA A 383 17.17 -17.74 -10.17
CA ALA A 383 18.60 -17.84 -10.48
C ALA A 383 19.14 -16.60 -11.22
N ASP A 384 18.31 -15.89 -11.98
CA ASP A 384 18.71 -14.67 -12.71
C ASP A 384 18.65 -13.39 -11.86
N ILE A 385 18.07 -13.42 -10.65
CA ILE A 385 18.00 -12.26 -9.74
C ILE A 385 19.39 -11.65 -9.55
N PHE A 386 20.41 -12.48 -9.33
CA PHE A 386 21.79 -12.02 -9.19
C PHE A 386 22.24 -11.17 -10.41
N ASN A 387 21.97 -11.63 -11.64
CA ASN A 387 22.34 -10.91 -12.85
C ASN A 387 21.52 -9.64 -13.04
N ILE A 388 20.22 -9.67 -12.73
CA ILE A 388 19.33 -8.50 -12.74
C ILE A 388 19.90 -7.41 -11.82
N LEU A 389 20.30 -7.77 -10.61
CA LEU A 389 20.90 -6.84 -9.65
C LEU A 389 22.23 -6.26 -10.15
N GLN A 390 23.08 -7.07 -10.80
CA GLN A 390 24.30 -6.55 -11.42
C GLN A 390 24.01 -5.53 -12.52
N LYS A 391 22.96 -5.75 -13.35
CA LYS A 391 22.54 -4.77 -14.38
C LYS A 391 22.05 -3.47 -13.76
N LEU A 392 21.40 -3.52 -12.59
CA LEU A 392 21.00 -2.32 -11.83
C LEU A 392 22.17 -1.61 -11.14
N GLY A 393 23.39 -2.14 -11.29
CA GLY A 393 24.62 -1.51 -10.81
C GLY A 393 25.04 -1.92 -9.40
N PHE A 394 24.43 -2.95 -8.80
CA PHE A 394 24.87 -3.49 -7.52
C PHE A 394 26.25 -4.15 -7.67
N SER A 395 27.10 -3.99 -6.65
CA SER A 395 28.40 -4.67 -6.63
C SER A 395 28.21 -6.19 -6.64
N LEU A 396 29.24 -6.93 -7.08
CA LEU A 396 29.23 -8.39 -7.07
C LEU A 396 28.86 -8.96 -5.69
N GLU A 397 29.40 -8.37 -4.63
CA GLU A 397 29.16 -8.77 -3.25
C GLU A 397 27.72 -8.46 -2.82
N THR A 398 27.23 -7.23 -3.03
CA THR A 398 25.87 -6.86 -2.66
C THR A 398 24.82 -7.64 -3.46
N ALA A 399 25.03 -7.84 -4.76
CA ALA A 399 24.13 -8.62 -5.60
C ALA A 399 24.02 -10.10 -5.13
N LYS A 400 25.15 -10.73 -4.77
CA LYS A 400 25.15 -12.08 -4.18
C LYS A 400 24.41 -12.13 -2.84
N PHE A 401 24.68 -11.14 -1.98
CA PHE A 401 24.02 -11.03 -0.69
C PHE A 401 22.49 -10.91 -0.85
N LEU A 402 22.03 -9.99 -1.68
CA LEU A 402 20.60 -9.78 -1.96
C LEU A 402 19.95 -11.03 -2.56
N ALA A 403 20.56 -11.63 -3.59
CA ALA A 403 20.04 -12.85 -4.20
C ALA A 403 19.95 -14.03 -3.21
N SER A 404 20.87 -14.11 -2.24
CA SER A 404 20.81 -15.15 -1.19
C SER A 404 19.67 -14.96 -0.17
N LYS A 405 19.05 -13.78 -0.16
CA LYS A 405 18.01 -13.36 0.80
C LYS A 405 16.62 -13.24 0.19
N ILE A 406 16.47 -13.55 -1.11
CA ILE A 406 15.21 -13.45 -1.83
C ILE A 406 14.89 -14.82 -2.42
N GLU A 407 13.67 -15.29 -2.17
CA GLU A 407 13.10 -16.52 -2.73
C GLU A 407 11.92 -16.18 -3.64
N VAL A 408 11.69 -16.95 -4.70
CA VAL A 408 10.59 -16.69 -5.63
C VAL A 408 9.52 -17.78 -5.51
N ASP A 409 8.28 -17.37 -5.26
CA ASP A 409 7.13 -18.28 -5.16
C ASP A 409 6.18 -18.11 -6.37
N PRO A 410 5.57 -19.20 -6.88
CA PRO A 410 4.54 -19.12 -7.92
C PRO A 410 3.22 -18.56 -7.35
N SER A 411 2.88 -17.33 -7.71
CA SER A 411 1.66 -16.67 -7.20
C SER A 411 0.37 -17.23 -7.81
N ARG A 412 -0.66 -17.42 -6.98
CA ARG A 412 -2.06 -17.61 -7.41
C ARG A 412 -2.72 -16.27 -7.78
N GLY A 413 -2.42 -15.21 -7.01
CA GLY A 413 -2.92 -13.84 -7.20
C GLY A 413 -2.13 -13.04 -8.23
N ALA A 414 -2.28 -11.71 -8.27
CA ALA A 414 -1.57 -10.86 -9.22
C ALA A 414 -0.03 -10.90 -9.04
N GLY A 415 0.44 -11.26 -7.85
CA GLY A 415 1.84 -11.14 -7.42
C GLY A 415 1.94 -10.15 -6.25
N HIS A 416 2.91 -10.37 -5.37
CA HIS A 416 3.20 -9.48 -4.23
C HIS A 416 4.55 -9.85 -3.59
N ALA A 417 5.16 -8.86 -2.95
CA ALA A 417 6.35 -9.02 -2.13
C ALA A 417 5.99 -9.24 -0.66
N MET A 418 6.72 -10.13 0.01
CA MET A 418 6.66 -10.35 1.45
C MET A 418 8.06 -10.23 2.05
N GLY A 419 8.32 -9.15 2.79
CA GLY A 419 9.58 -8.95 3.48
C GLY A 419 9.81 -9.97 4.59
N ALA A 420 11.07 -10.20 4.95
CA ALA A 420 11.42 -10.96 6.15
C ALA A 420 11.19 -10.10 7.40
N GLY A 421 10.82 -10.73 8.53
CA GLY A 421 10.72 -10.04 9.83
C GLY A 421 11.98 -10.17 10.71
N ARG A 422 12.92 -11.06 10.35
CA ARG A 422 14.21 -11.27 11.03
C ARG A 422 15.32 -11.53 10.04
N ARG A 423 16.56 -11.14 10.37
CA ARG A 423 17.69 -11.21 9.44
C ARG A 423 18.10 -12.63 9.04
N SER A 424 17.75 -13.66 9.81
CA SER A 424 18.03 -15.05 9.44
C SER A 424 17.16 -15.56 8.29
N ASP A 425 16.00 -14.94 8.05
CA ASP A 425 15.04 -15.39 7.06
C ASP A 425 15.28 -14.78 5.69
N LYS A 426 14.48 -15.22 4.72
CA LYS A 426 14.42 -14.67 3.36
C LYS A 426 13.14 -13.89 3.14
N ALA A 427 13.23 -12.88 2.29
CA ALA A 427 12.06 -12.25 1.69
C ALA A 427 11.52 -13.12 0.55
N HIS A 428 10.22 -13.08 0.32
CA HIS A 428 9.54 -13.84 -0.73
C HIS A 428 8.98 -12.91 -1.80
N LEU A 429 9.33 -13.20 -3.04
CA LEU A 429 8.85 -12.55 -4.25
C LEU A 429 7.81 -13.44 -4.88
N ARG A 430 6.54 -13.02 -4.93
CA ARG A 430 5.50 -13.83 -5.55
C ARG A 430 5.12 -13.27 -6.91
N THR A 431 5.21 -14.10 -7.94
CA THR A 431 4.82 -13.71 -9.30
C THR A 431 4.21 -14.89 -10.05
N ARG A 432 3.38 -14.60 -11.06
CA ARG A 432 2.75 -15.63 -11.90
C ARG A 432 3.72 -16.10 -12.97
N ILE A 433 3.99 -17.41 -12.97
CA ILE A 433 4.75 -18.08 -14.04
C ILE A 433 3.95 -19.32 -14.46
N PRO A 434 3.13 -19.22 -15.53
CA PRO A 434 2.33 -20.35 -16.00
C PRO A 434 3.22 -21.45 -16.61
N ALA A 435 2.63 -22.61 -16.90
CA ALA A 435 3.34 -23.77 -17.46
C ALA A 435 4.08 -23.49 -18.79
N GLY A 436 3.67 -22.45 -19.53
CA GLY A 436 4.33 -21.99 -20.76
C GLY A 436 5.52 -21.04 -20.56
N GLY A 437 5.89 -20.73 -19.31
CA GLY A 437 6.90 -19.73 -18.96
C GLY A 437 6.30 -18.37 -18.63
N MET A 438 7.11 -17.49 -18.05
CA MET A 438 6.71 -16.15 -17.65
C MET A 438 6.34 -15.30 -18.89
N ASN A 439 5.22 -14.59 -18.85
CA ASN A 439 4.87 -13.59 -19.88
C ASN A 439 5.38 -12.19 -19.48
N TYR A 440 5.36 -11.24 -20.40
CA TYR A 440 5.91 -9.90 -20.17
C TYR A 440 5.20 -9.15 -19.03
N LYS A 441 3.88 -9.29 -18.92
CA LYS A 441 3.13 -8.73 -17.78
C LYS A 441 3.62 -9.32 -16.45
N GLY A 442 3.78 -10.64 -16.37
CA GLY A 442 4.30 -11.34 -15.20
C GLY A 442 5.74 -10.93 -14.86
N PHE A 443 6.58 -10.67 -15.86
CA PHE A 443 7.93 -10.14 -15.67
C PHE A 443 7.93 -8.70 -15.15
N ASN A 444 7.11 -7.83 -15.73
CA ASN A 444 6.99 -6.45 -15.27
C ASN A 444 6.55 -6.39 -13.79
N ILE A 445 5.61 -7.25 -13.39
CA ILE A 445 5.21 -7.43 -11.99
C ILE A 445 6.37 -8.00 -11.16
N ALA A 446 7.04 -9.06 -11.63
CA ALA A 446 8.15 -9.66 -10.89
C ALA A 446 9.30 -8.66 -10.62
N VAL A 447 9.59 -7.76 -11.56
CA VAL A 447 10.57 -6.69 -11.38
C VAL A 447 10.10 -5.65 -10.37
N HIS A 448 8.81 -5.32 -10.34
CA HIS A 448 8.21 -4.45 -9.32
C HIS A 448 8.37 -5.09 -7.93
N GLU A 449 7.95 -6.34 -7.75
CA GLU A 449 8.08 -7.08 -6.48
C GLU A 449 9.55 -7.25 -6.06
N LEU A 450 10.47 -7.42 -7.02
CA LEU A 450 11.90 -7.46 -6.73
C LEU A 450 12.40 -6.13 -6.13
N GLY A 451 11.88 -4.99 -6.59
CA GLY A 451 12.21 -3.68 -6.01
C GLY A 451 11.81 -3.58 -4.54
N HIS A 452 10.62 -4.07 -4.18
CA HIS A 452 10.20 -4.20 -2.78
C HIS A 452 11.14 -5.09 -1.98
N ASN A 453 11.42 -6.32 -2.45
CA ASN A 453 12.26 -7.24 -1.68
C ASN A 453 13.70 -6.75 -1.54
N VAL A 454 14.26 -6.09 -2.56
CA VAL A 454 15.60 -5.49 -2.44
C VAL A 454 15.61 -4.39 -1.38
N GLU A 455 14.59 -3.52 -1.35
CA GLU A 455 14.44 -2.53 -0.28
C GLU A 455 14.37 -3.21 1.08
N GLN A 456 13.42 -4.13 1.26
CA GLN A 456 13.18 -4.84 2.52
C GLN A 456 14.43 -5.58 3.03
N VAL A 457 15.19 -6.23 2.14
CA VAL A 457 16.44 -6.90 2.52
C VAL A 457 17.49 -5.89 2.95
N LEU A 458 17.66 -4.77 2.25
CA LEU A 458 18.64 -3.74 2.63
C LEU A 458 18.26 -3.05 3.94
N SER A 459 17.00 -2.63 4.08
CA SER A 459 16.50 -1.89 5.24
C SER A 459 16.38 -2.75 6.50
N LEU A 460 16.31 -4.08 6.39
CA LEU A 460 16.44 -5.00 7.52
C LEU A 460 17.90 -5.37 7.83
N ASN A 461 18.67 -5.76 6.82
CA ASN A 461 19.97 -6.39 7.07
C ASN A 461 21.13 -5.41 7.22
N ARG A 462 21.02 -4.18 6.69
CA ARG A 462 22.10 -3.18 6.73
C ARG A 462 21.81 -2.01 7.67
N VAL A 463 20.62 -1.95 8.27
CA VAL A 463 20.30 -0.96 9.31
C VAL A 463 21.08 -1.26 10.59
N ASP A 464 21.44 -0.20 11.31
CA ASP A 464 22.14 -0.23 12.58
C ASP A 464 21.30 -0.78 13.73
N HIS A 465 19.99 -0.48 13.72
CA HIS A 465 19.01 -0.93 14.71
C HIS A 465 17.84 -1.63 14.03
N THR A 466 17.49 -2.86 14.41
CA THR A 466 16.35 -3.58 13.77
C THR A 466 15.02 -2.93 14.05
N ILE A 467 14.90 -2.21 15.16
CA ILE A 467 13.73 -1.39 15.46
C ILE A 467 13.55 -0.25 14.43
N LEU A 468 14.61 0.11 13.70
CA LEU A 468 14.57 1.06 12.58
C LEU A 468 14.45 0.37 11.21
N GLN A 469 14.17 -0.94 11.15
CA GLN A 469 14.01 -1.65 9.88
C GLN A 469 12.92 -1.04 8.99
N GLY A 470 13.03 -1.28 7.68
CA GLY A 470 12.12 -0.71 6.68
C GLY A 470 12.47 0.71 6.27
N VAL A 471 11.64 1.29 5.42
CA VAL A 471 11.66 2.72 5.04
C VAL A 471 10.45 3.41 5.70
N PRO A 472 10.35 4.77 5.69
CA PRO A 472 9.41 5.49 6.55
C PRO A 472 7.96 5.00 6.54
N ASN A 473 7.45 4.58 5.38
CA ASN A 473 6.12 3.99 5.21
C ASN A 473 6.00 3.30 3.84
N THR A 474 4.83 2.69 3.58
CA THR A 474 4.53 1.96 2.34
C THR A 474 4.76 2.77 1.06
N ALA A 475 4.51 4.09 1.06
CA ALA A 475 4.72 4.91 -0.13
C ALA A 475 6.20 4.96 -0.57
N PHE A 476 7.15 4.87 0.38
CA PHE A 476 8.58 4.78 0.06
C PHE A 476 8.95 3.40 -0.50
N THR A 477 8.36 2.32 0.03
CA THR A 477 8.54 0.96 -0.47
C THR A 477 7.99 0.83 -1.90
N GLU A 478 6.82 1.40 -2.18
CA GLU A 478 6.25 1.54 -3.54
C GLU A 478 7.18 2.32 -4.49
N ALA A 479 7.78 3.42 -4.00
CA ALA A 479 8.67 4.22 -4.82
C ALA A 479 9.86 3.40 -5.36
N PHE A 480 10.46 2.52 -4.54
CA PHE A 480 11.54 1.64 -4.99
C PHE A 480 11.07 0.57 -5.99
N ALA A 481 9.88 0.01 -5.79
CA ALA A 481 9.29 -0.91 -6.74
C ALA A 481 9.06 -0.27 -8.11
N PHE A 482 8.55 0.97 -8.15
CA PHE A 482 8.40 1.74 -9.39
C PHE A 482 9.74 2.09 -10.06
N VAL A 483 10.80 2.37 -9.28
CA VAL A 483 12.17 2.55 -9.80
C VAL A 483 12.64 1.29 -10.55
N PHE A 484 12.38 0.10 -10.00
CA PHE A 484 12.74 -1.17 -10.66
C PHE A 484 11.87 -1.41 -11.89
N GLN A 485 10.56 -1.29 -11.75
CA GLN A 485 9.58 -1.54 -12.81
C GLN A 485 9.82 -0.67 -14.05
N LYS A 486 10.26 0.58 -13.88
CA LYS A 486 10.62 1.50 -14.99
C LYS A 486 11.77 0.97 -15.87
N ARG A 487 12.59 0.05 -15.36
CA ARG A 487 13.78 -0.51 -16.02
C ARG A 487 13.55 -1.91 -16.57
N ASP A 488 12.32 -2.42 -16.61
CA ASP A 488 12.00 -3.77 -17.08
C ASP A 488 12.60 -4.12 -18.46
N LEU A 489 12.42 -3.28 -19.48
CA LEU A 489 12.98 -3.49 -20.82
C LEU A 489 14.52 -3.40 -20.82
N GLU A 490 15.10 -2.53 -20.00
CA GLU A 490 16.57 -2.45 -19.82
C GLU A 490 17.11 -3.75 -19.21
N LEU A 491 16.42 -4.33 -18.24
CA LEU A 491 16.79 -5.60 -17.61
C LEU A 491 16.71 -6.78 -18.57
N LEU A 492 15.83 -6.71 -19.57
CA LEU A 492 15.78 -7.67 -20.68
C LEU A 492 16.87 -7.43 -21.73
N GLY A 493 17.60 -6.31 -21.66
CA GLY A 493 18.57 -5.91 -22.70
C GLY A 493 17.91 -5.33 -23.95
N LEU A 494 16.66 -4.88 -23.82
CA LEU A 494 15.83 -4.34 -24.90
C LEU A 494 15.66 -2.82 -24.78
N ALA A 495 16.54 -2.14 -24.03
CA ALA A 495 16.49 -0.70 -23.87
C ALA A 495 16.60 0.00 -25.23
N GLU A 496 15.66 0.89 -25.51
CA GLU A 496 15.66 1.70 -26.72
C GLU A 496 16.06 3.14 -26.43
N VAL A 497 16.74 3.73 -27.42
CA VAL A 497 17.05 5.17 -27.47
C VAL A 497 15.90 5.86 -28.20
N ASP A 498 15.12 6.63 -27.46
CA ASP A 498 14.12 7.55 -28.00
C ASP A 498 14.37 8.93 -27.36
N GLU A 499 14.68 9.91 -28.20
CA GLU A 499 14.96 11.30 -27.76
C GLU A 499 13.76 11.93 -27.03
N ASN A 500 12.55 11.41 -27.27
CA ASN A 500 11.34 11.87 -26.61
C ASN A 500 10.97 11.06 -25.37
N ARG A 501 11.69 9.99 -25.03
CA ARG A 501 11.34 9.07 -23.94
C ARG A 501 11.13 9.80 -22.61
N GLU A 502 12.07 10.65 -22.21
CA GLU A 502 11.94 11.40 -20.95
C GLU A 502 10.72 12.33 -20.93
N TYR A 503 10.38 12.93 -22.07
CA TYR A 503 9.22 13.81 -22.19
C TYR A 503 7.91 13.01 -22.11
N LEU A 504 7.84 11.87 -22.80
CA LEU A 504 6.68 10.97 -22.73
C LEU A 504 6.52 10.41 -21.32
N ASP A 505 7.61 9.96 -20.69
CA ASP A 505 7.60 9.47 -19.31
C ASP A 505 7.09 10.53 -18.33
N ALA A 506 7.52 11.79 -18.46
CA ALA A 506 7.03 12.88 -17.61
C ALA A 506 5.52 13.12 -17.74
N LEU A 507 4.99 13.05 -18.97
CA LEU A 507 3.54 13.17 -19.24
C LEU A 507 2.76 11.96 -18.72
N ASN A 508 3.32 10.76 -18.86
CA ASN A 508 2.73 9.55 -18.29
C ASN A 508 2.65 9.64 -16.77
N GLN A 509 3.73 10.06 -16.11
CA GLN A 509 3.82 10.15 -14.65
C GLN A 509 2.86 11.18 -14.06
N ILE A 510 2.75 12.38 -14.64
CA ILE A 510 1.77 13.36 -14.16
C ILE A 510 0.33 12.87 -14.36
N TRP A 511 0.05 12.16 -15.46
CA TRP A 511 -1.28 11.62 -15.75
C TRP A 511 -1.66 10.49 -14.80
N SER A 512 -0.78 9.48 -14.61
CA SER A 512 -1.00 8.35 -13.71
C SER A 512 -1.03 8.76 -12.24
N THR A 513 -0.23 9.75 -11.85
CA THR A 513 -0.28 10.32 -10.49
C THR A 513 -1.59 11.08 -10.27
N GLY A 514 -2.05 11.84 -11.27
CA GLY A 514 -3.36 12.51 -11.23
C GLY A 514 -4.51 11.52 -11.09
N GLU A 515 -4.52 10.44 -11.89
CA GLU A 515 -5.49 9.34 -11.80
C GLU A 515 -5.66 8.89 -10.34
N ILE A 516 -4.58 8.40 -9.72
CA ILE A 516 -4.65 7.76 -8.40
C ILE A 516 -4.77 8.78 -7.25
N ALA A 517 -4.26 10.01 -7.41
CA ALA A 517 -4.49 11.10 -6.46
C ALA A 517 -5.97 11.48 -6.34
N GLY A 518 -6.72 11.45 -7.45
CA GLY A 518 -8.17 11.65 -7.42
C GLY A 518 -8.89 10.58 -6.60
N VAL A 519 -8.51 9.31 -6.78
CA VAL A 519 -9.07 8.19 -6.02
C VAL A 519 -8.71 8.29 -4.54
N ALA A 520 -7.48 8.65 -4.21
CA ALA A 520 -7.04 8.85 -2.83
C ALA A 520 -7.86 9.93 -2.12
N LEU A 521 -8.21 11.04 -2.80
CA LEU A 521 -9.10 12.06 -2.24
C LEU A 521 -10.51 11.52 -1.96
N VAL A 522 -11.02 10.62 -2.80
CA VAL A 522 -12.31 9.93 -2.55
C VAL A 522 -12.21 9.04 -1.33
N ASP A 523 -11.18 8.20 -1.24
CA ASP A 523 -10.95 7.29 -0.10
C ASP A 523 -10.90 8.09 1.22
N MET A 524 -10.07 9.13 1.28
CA MET A 524 -9.98 10.02 2.44
C MET A 524 -11.34 10.60 2.85
N ALA A 525 -12.09 11.16 1.88
CA ALA A 525 -13.37 11.78 2.15
C ALA A 525 -14.46 10.76 2.57
N VAL A 526 -14.44 9.55 2.03
CA VAL A 526 -15.35 8.46 2.42
C VAL A 526 -15.15 8.06 3.88
N TRP A 527 -13.90 7.96 4.34
CA TRP A 527 -13.61 7.68 5.75
C TRP A 527 -14.10 8.78 6.69
N HIS A 528 -13.87 10.05 6.36
CA HIS A 528 -14.44 11.18 7.11
C HIS A 528 -15.97 11.09 7.16
N TRP A 529 -16.61 10.75 6.04
CA TRP A 529 -18.07 10.60 5.97
C TRP A 529 -18.58 9.45 6.85
N MET A 530 -17.91 8.28 6.85
CA MET A 530 -18.29 7.15 7.69
C MET A 530 -18.16 7.47 9.18
N TYR A 531 -17.10 8.19 9.58
CA TYR A 531 -16.95 8.67 10.96
C TYR A 531 -18.06 9.65 11.38
N ALA A 532 -18.50 10.51 10.48
CA ALA A 532 -19.62 11.42 10.71
C ALA A 532 -20.99 10.70 10.69
N ASN A 533 -21.10 9.54 10.04
CA ASN A 533 -22.35 8.80 9.83
C ASN A 533 -22.19 7.31 10.18
N PRO A 534 -21.82 6.95 11.42
CA PRO A 534 -21.41 5.58 11.74
C PRO A 534 -22.52 4.54 11.62
N ASP A 535 -23.78 4.97 11.72
CA ASP A 535 -24.96 4.09 11.69
C ASP A 535 -25.53 3.92 10.28
N ALA A 536 -25.01 4.65 9.28
CA ALA A 536 -25.51 4.65 7.90
C ALA A 536 -25.57 3.25 7.30
N THR A 537 -26.68 2.91 6.66
CA THR A 537 -26.88 1.64 5.95
C THR A 537 -25.92 1.49 4.76
N PRO A 538 -25.67 0.26 4.25
CA PRO A 538 -24.89 0.07 3.03
C PRO A 538 -25.41 0.86 1.82
N ALA A 539 -26.72 1.11 1.74
CA ALA A 539 -27.33 1.92 0.69
C ALA A 539 -26.97 3.41 0.83
N GLU A 540 -27.05 3.97 2.04
CA GLU A 540 -26.64 5.36 2.30
C GLU A 540 -25.13 5.54 2.08
N LEU A 541 -24.31 4.56 2.49
CA LEU A 541 -22.88 4.57 2.23
C LEU A 541 -22.56 4.53 0.74
N LYS A 542 -23.27 3.70 -0.05
CA LYS A 542 -23.15 3.71 -1.52
C LYS A 542 -23.39 5.10 -2.09
N ASP A 543 -24.52 5.71 -1.73
CA ASP A 543 -24.92 7.01 -2.28
C ASP A 543 -23.89 8.09 -1.90
N ALA A 544 -23.35 8.04 -0.68
CA ALA A 544 -22.29 8.93 -0.23
C ALA A 544 -20.98 8.72 -1.01
N VAL A 545 -20.51 7.48 -1.19
CA VAL A 545 -19.29 7.18 -1.96
C VAL A 545 -19.42 7.69 -3.40
N ILE A 546 -20.56 7.45 -4.04
CA ILE A 546 -20.83 7.91 -5.41
C ILE A 546 -20.83 9.44 -5.45
N GLN A 547 -21.48 10.11 -4.49
CA GLN A 547 -21.53 11.57 -4.46
C GLN A 547 -20.13 12.16 -4.24
N ILE A 548 -19.36 11.62 -3.30
CA ILE A 548 -17.97 12.04 -3.05
C ILE A 548 -17.11 11.87 -4.30
N ALA A 549 -17.23 10.73 -5.00
CA ALA A 549 -16.53 10.50 -6.26
C ALA A 549 -16.89 11.53 -7.33
N ARG A 550 -18.18 11.88 -7.44
CA ARG A 550 -18.66 12.94 -8.35
C ARG A 550 -18.14 14.32 -7.97
N ASP A 551 -18.09 14.64 -6.68
CA ASP A 551 -17.62 15.94 -6.21
C ASP A 551 -16.13 16.13 -6.51
N VAL A 552 -15.31 15.12 -6.21
CA VAL A 552 -13.87 15.12 -6.56
C VAL A 552 -13.69 15.18 -8.08
N TRP A 553 -14.48 14.39 -8.83
CA TRP A 553 -14.46 14.41 -10.29
C TRP A 553 -14.78 15.79 -10.86
N ASN A 554 -15.87 16.40 -10.42
CA ASN A 554 -16.33 17.70 -10.89
C ASN A 554 -15.33 18.81 -10.57
N GLN A 555 -14.64 18.70 -9.44
CA GLN A 555 -13.65 19.69 -9.04
C GLN A 555 -12.37 19.61 -9.88
N TYR A 556 -11.84 18.42 -10.11
CA TYR A 556 -10.47 18.27 -10.66
C TYR A 556 -10.42 17.69 -12.09
N PHE A 557 -11.38 16.84 -12.46
CA PHE A 557 -11.35 16.08 -13.70
C PHE A 557 -12.30 16.64 -14.76
N TYR A 558 -13.48 17.13 -14.37
CA TYR A 558 -14.40 17.79 -15.32
C TYR A 558 -13.75 18.95 -16.10
N PRO A 559 -12.93 19.84 -15.49
CA PRO A 559 -12.24 20.91 -16.24
C PRO A 559 -11.19 20.42 -17.26
N VAL A 560 -10.85 19.13 -17.23
CA VAL A 560 -9.84 18.47 -18.07
C VAL A 560 -10.48 17.52 -19.09
N LEU A 561 -11.46 16.71 -18.67
CA LEU A 561 -12.07 15.62 -19.44
C LEU A 561 -13.47 15.95 -19.97
N GLY A 562 -14.13 17.02 -19.49
CA GLY A 562 -15.37 17.54 -20.08
C GLY A 562 -16.69 16.88 -19.66
N HIS A 563 -16.67 15.75 -18.95
CA HIS A 563 -17.89 15.06 -18.47
C HIS A 563 -18.17 15.40 -17.00
N LYS A 564 -19.39 15.81 -16.65
CA LYS A 564 -19.78 16.02 -15.24
C LYS A 564 -20.27 14.72 -14.59
N ASP A 565 -20.28 14.70 -13.26
CA ASP A 565 -20.96 13.71 -12.42
C ASP A 565 -20.57 12.24 -12.70
N THR A 566 -19.31 12.03 -13.11
CA THR A 566 -18.79 10.69 -13.39
C THR A 566 -18.36 9.99 -12.10
N PRO A 567 -18.83 8.75 -11.84
CA PRO A 567 -18.53 8.03 -10.61
C PRO A 567 -17.27 7.14 -10.70
N ILE A 568 -16.47 7.26 -11.76
CA ILE A 568 -15.40 6.29 -12.11
C ILE A 568 -14.37 6.09 -10.98
N LEU A 569 -14.11 7.11 -10.17
CA LEU A 569 -13.18 7.02 -9.04
C LEU A 569 -13.66 6.04 -7.94
N ALA A 570 -14.96 5.70 -7.88
CA ALA A 570 -15.51 4.75 -6.92
C ALA A 570 -15.30 3.27 -7.30
N ILE A 571 -14.79 2.97 -8.51
CA ILE A 571 -14.56 1.58 -8.95
C ILE A 571 -13.42 0.89 -8.20
N TYR A 572 -12.50 1.65 -7.61
CA TYR A 572 -11.26 1.13 -7.05
C TYR A 572 -11.54 0.20 -5.87
N SER A 573 -11.22 -1.08 -6.03
CA SER A 573 -11.46 -2.10 -5.00
C SER A 573 -10.69 -1.86 -3.71
N HIS A 574 -9.52 -1.20 -3.77
CA HIS A 574 -8.74 -0.80 -2.58
C HIS A 574 -9.53 0.07 -1.58
N ILE A 575 -10.58 0.79 -2.02
CA ILE A 575 -11.47 1.52 -1.12
C ILE A 575 -12.18 0.54 -0.17
N ILE A 576 -12.49 -0.67 -0.64
CA ILE A 576 -13.32 -1.67 0.05
C ILE A 576 -12.50 -2.45 1.08
N ASP A 577 -11.31 -2.92 0.71
CA ASP A 577 -10.47 -3.85 1.47
C ASP A 577 -9.15 -3.24 1.99
N GLY A 578 -8.74 -2.06 1.52
CA GLY A 578 -7.43 -1.48 1.84
C GLY A 578 -7.39 -0.66 3.14
N GLY A 579 -8.55 -0.27 3.69
CA GLY A 579 -8.58 0.46 4.96
C GLY A 579 -7.88 1.82 4.89
N MET A 580 -8.23 2.66 3.91
CA MET A 580 -7.59 3.95 3.60
C MET A 580 -6.14 3.82 3.11
N TYR A 581 -5.88 2.90 2.18
CA TYR A 581 -4.57 2.60 1.61
C TYR A 581 -4.21 3.51 0.41
N LEU A 582 -5.21 3.96 -0.35
CA LEU A 582 -4.98 4.61 -1.65
C LEU A 582 -4.08 5.85 -1.64
N PRO A 583 -4.00 6.68 -0.58
CA PRO A 583 -3.05 7.78 -0.54
C PRO A 583 -1.57 7.38 -0.70
N ASP A 584 -1.18 6.13 -0.43
CA ASP A 584 0.22 5.70 -0.52
C ASP A 584 0.74 5.65 -1.96
N TYR A 585 -0.10 5.27 -2.94
CA TYR A 585 0.28 5.21 -4.35
C TYR A 585 0.72 6.55 -4.96
N PRO A 586 -0.11 7.63 -4.92
CA PRO A 586 0.31 8.93 -5.47
C PRO A 586 1.49 9.51 -4.69
N ILE A 587 1.59 9.29 -3.38
CA ILE A 587 2.78 9.70 -2.60
C ILE A 587 4.01 8.93 -3.13
N GLY A 588 3.88 7.63 -3.38
CA GLY A 588 4.92 6.77 -3.93
C GLY A 588 5.37 7.22 -5.33
N HIS A 589 4.45 7.61 -6.22
CA HIS A 589 4.80 8.20 -7.51
C HIS A 589 5.59 9.51 -7.34
N ILE A 590 5.18 10.39 -6.41
CA ILE A 590 5.86 11.66 -6.17
C ILE A 590 7.28 11.41 -5.65
N ILE A 591 7.44 10.51 -4.66
CA ILE A 591 8.74 10.11 -4.12
C ILE A 591 9.60 9.49 -5.22
N GLN A 592 9.05 8.55 -5.98
CA GLN A 592 9.75 7.89 -7.08
C GLN A 592 10.26 8.91 -8.10
N PHE A 593 9.44 9.88 -8.48
CA PHE A 593 9.85 10.93 -9.41
C PHE A 593 11.04 11.73 -8.87
N GLN A 594 11.00 12.09 -7.58
CA GLN A 594 12.12 12.81 -6.94
C GLN A 594 13.39 11.97 -6.86
N ILE A 595 13.27 10.68 -6.54
CA ILE A 595 14.40 9.74 -6.54
C ILE A 595 14.98 9.61 -7.94
N GLU A 596 14.15 9.39 -8.96
CA GLU A 596 14.58 9.26 -10.36
C GLU A 596 15.34 10.50 -10.84
N GLU A 597 14.81 11.71 -10.59
CA GLU A 597 15.52 12.95 -10.95
C GLU A 597 16.87 13.05 -10.24
N TYR A 598 16.95 12.63 -8.98
CA TYR A 598 18.20 12.66 -8.20
C TYR A 598 19.26 11.65 -8.69
N ILE A 599 18.85 10.49 -9.20
CA ILE A 599 19.76 9.41 -9.58
C ILE A 599 20.19 9.40 -11.06
N LYS A 600 19.67 10.29 -11.92
CA LYS A 600 19.98 10.31 -13.37
C LYS A 600 21.48 10.22 -13.70
N GLU A 601 22.33 10.84 -12.89
CA GLU A 601 23.79 10.86 -13.08
C GLU A 601 24.54 10.04 -12.01
N LYS A 602 23.83 9.13 -11.33
CA LYS A 602 24.35 8.35 -10.21
C LYS A 602 24.12 6.86 -10.43
N ASN A 603 24.80 6.06 -9.62
CA ASN A 603 24.58 4.62 -9.60
C ASN A 603 23.37 4.33 -8.71
N LEU A 604 22.29 3.80 -9.31
CA LEU A 604 21.05 3.45 -8.63
C LEU A 604 21.31 2.60 -7.37
N ALA A 605 22.06 1.50 -7.51
CA ALA A 605 22.32 0.58 -6.41
C ALA A 605 22.97 1.23 -5.19
N LYS A 606 24.01 2.06 -5.39
CA LYS A 606 24.70 2.78 -4.31
C LYS A 606 23.76 3.75 -3.60
N GLU A 607 22.95 4.49 -4.37
CA GLU A 607 22.01 5.45 -3.80
C GLU A 607 20.86 4.75 -3.09
N MET A 608 20.31 3.68 -3.65
CA MET A 608 19.28 2.87 -3.00
C MET A 608 19.77 2.32 -1.68
N GLU A 609 20.98 1.73 -1.63
CA GLU A 609 21.55 1.23 -0.39
C GLU A 609 21.68 2.33 0.67
N ARG A 610 22.23 3.50 0.30
CA ARG A 610 22.35 4.66 1.19
C ARG A 610 20.99 5.13 1.70
N MET A 611 19.97 5.10 0.84
CA MET A 611 18.61 5.52 1.16
C MET A 611 17.91 4.51 2.10
N CYS A 612 17.98 3.21 1.82
CA CYS A 612 17.35 2.16 2.63
C CYS A 612 17.94 2.09 4.05
N ILE A 613 19.25 2.30 4.24
CA ILE A 613 19.91 2.22 5.55
C ILE A 613 19.47 3.34 6.51
N GLN A 614 18.86 4.42 6.00
CA GLN A 614 18.27 5.45 6.86
C GLN A 614 17.16 4.88 7.75
N GLY A 615 16.51 3.78 7.37
CA GLY A 615 15.51 3.12 8.19
C GLY A 615 14.19 3.89 8.33
N SER A 616 13.35 3.42 9.25
CA SER A 616 12.07 4.04 9.60
C SER A 616 12.24 5.30 10.46
N ILE A 617 12.67 6.39 9.82
CA ILE A 617 12.61 7.77 10.34
C ILE A 617 11.45 8.53 9.67
N THR A 618 11.17 9.78 10.06
CA THR A 618 10.06 10.52 9.43
C THR A 618 10.26 10.69 7.92
N PRO A 619 9.18 10.62 7.12
CA PRO A 619 9.21 10.85 5.68
C PRO A 619 9.92 12.13 5.26
N THR A 620 9.68 13.23 5.99
CA THR A 620 10.26 14.55 5.69
C THR A 620 11.77 14.54 5.92
N LEU A 621 12.25 13.90 6.98
CA LEU A 621 13.69 13.80 7.24
C LEU A 621 14.36 12.86 6.23
N TRP A 622 13.73 11.72 5.97
CA TRP A 622 14.25 10.71 5.04
C TRP A 622 14.42 11.29 3.63
N ILE A 623 13.39 11.96 3.08
CA ILE A 623 13.45 12.50 1.72
C ILE A 623 14.50 13.61 1.58
N ARG A 624 14.65 14.48 2.59
CA ARG A 624 15.71 15.49 2.63
C ARG A 624 17.10 14.87 2.63
N GLN A 625 17.31 13.80 3.39
CA GLN A 625 18.59 13.08 3.42
C GLN A 625 18.82 12.25 2.14
N ALA A 626 17.75 11.74 1.53
CA ALA A 626 17.82 10.96 0.30
C ALA A 626 18.14 11.85 -0.91
N VAL A 627 17.35 12.89 -1.16
CA VAL A 627 17.42 13.67 -2.41
C VAL A 627 17.79 15.14 -2.23
N GLY A 628 17.92 15.63 -1.00
CA GLY A 628 18.33 17.01 -0.70
C GLY A 628 17.20 18.05 -0.74
N ASP A 629 15.94 17.62 -0.84
CA ASP A 629 14.77 18.50 -0.93
C ASP A 629 13.57 17.91 -0.17
N ASP A 630 12.54 18.73 0.04
CA ASP A 630 11.27 18.32 0.62
C ASP A 630 10.42 17.49 -0.36
N LEU A 631 9.50 16.69 0.20
CA LEU A 631 8.49 15.99 -0.59
C LEU A 631 7.63 16.99 -1.35
N SER A 632 7.62 16.92 -2.69
CA SER A 632 6.97 17.93 -3.53
C SER A 632 6.59 17.41 -4.92
N VAL A 633 5.47 17.89 -5.45
CA VAL A 633 5.05 17.65 -6.85
C VAL A 633 5.82 18.50 -7.87
N GLN A 634 6.57 19.51 -7.42
CA GLN A 634 7.22 20.50 -8.29
C GLN A 634 8.19 19.91 -9.32
N PRO A 635 9.03 18.90 -9.01
CA PRO A 635 9.89 18.27 -10.01
C PRO A 635 9.09 17.65 -11.17
N MET A 636 7.97 16.98 -10.85
CA MET A 636 7.06 16.40 -11.84
C MET A 636 6.39 17.47 -12.71
N LEU A 637 5.90 18.56 -12.10
CA LEU A 637 5.29 19.68 -12.84
C LEU A 637 6.30 20.38 -13.78
N LYS A 638 7.54 20.58 -13.33
CA LYS A 638 8.61 21.16 -14.16
C LYS A 638 8.94 20.25 -15.35
N ALA A 639 9.04 18.94 -15.13
CA ALA A 639 9.28 17.97 -16.20
C ALA A 639 8.13 17.94 -17.21
N ALA A 640 6.88 17.91 -16.74
CA ALA A 640 5.70 17.98 -17.60
C ALA A 640 5.63 19.28 -18.40
N THR A 641 5.98 20.42 -17.82
CA THR A 641 6.07 21.71 -18.53
C THR A 641 7.04 21.64 -19.71
N LYS A 642 8.23 21.07 -19.49
CA LYS A 642 9.24 20.88 -20.53
C LYS A 642 8.73 19.93 -21.62
N ALA A 643 8.11 18.82 -21.23
CA ALA A 643 7.56 17.83 -22.14
C ALA A 643 6.44 18.39 -23.03
N ILE A 644 5.49 19.13 -22.44
CA ILE A 644 4.40 19.78 -23.19
C ILE A 644 4.99 20.72 -24.24
N LYS A 645 5.98 21.54 -23.89
CA LYS A 645 6.59 22.49 -24.84
C LYS A 645 7.25 21.79 -26.04
N VAL A 646 7.81 20.60 -25.84
CA VAL A 646 8.51 19.84 -26.89
C VAL A 646 7.53 19.02 -27.74
N LEU A 647 6.49 18.45 -27.13
CA LEU A 647 5.59 17.48 -27.76
C LEU A 647 4.24 18.04 -28.24
N SER A 648 3.89 19.29 -27.89
CA SER A 648 2.61 19.93 -28.24
C SER A 648 2.45 20.27 -29.71
#